data_AF-A0A2N0VJ89-F1
#
_entry.id   AF-A0A2N0VJ89-F1
#
_cell.length_a   1.000
_cell.length_b   1.000
_cell.length_c   1.000
_cell.angle_alpha   90.00
_cell.angle_beta   90.00
_cell.angle_gamma   90.00
#
_symmetry.space_group_name_H-M   'P 1'
#
loop_
_entity.id
_entity.type
_entity.pdbx_description
1 polymer ?
#
loop_
_entity_poly.entity_id
_entity_poly.type
_entity_poly.pdbx_seq_one_letter_code
_entity_poly.pdbx_strand_id
1 'polypeptide(L)'
;MDRLSLPIEQIRDHYDVIVIGSGYGGSISASRMARAGKSVCLLEKGREIHPGEYPDKETNAHKEMQMDIEGKHVGSETGLYDFRFNKHINVFQGCGLGGTSLVNANVSLPPEEWVLEREEWPKALRNDRELLTECQDLALHMLNASPYPRSWPVPAKLKSMEIASTKWGKDSFYRPPINVTFSDGKNVVGVEQKACNGCGDCVTGCNYHAKNTTLMNYLPDARNHSAEIFTEVAVDRVEQMKEKWLVRYKVMGTGQEKFGDSTSFITADIVILAAGTLGTSEIMIRSKKEGLPVSDMLGKRFTGNGDFLGFGYNNDVRSNAIGAGHKKPDADDPVGPCITGIIDLRSPGYTNGKKSEGMVIEEGVIPGALSAFVPWMLTFASKFTGDDTDSGFRDFLRETWRWLGSIFRGAYKGATANTMTYLVMTHDDGQGELYLKDERLRIDWDDVGKQSIFEKVSQNLRKVTKELGGTYVKNPSWNRLFKHRLTTVHPLGGCIMGKDAESGVVNHKGQVFSGNRGSDVYDGLYISDGSIIPRTLGVNPLLTISALAERNCKYIARDRGWTIDYSFNNQGLNGSKKEGKEEVPGIQFTERMTGYFAVGTDSYEAGYDKGVLDDSALSFVLTVRSNDVENMLNDSNHPAELFGSVQAPALSDDDLTVMEGLFNLFTEDPEDDDIRYMKYNMKLKSEEGKSYYFEGYKVIHDDPGFDLWADTTTLFVTLYDGENPDAPVLGKGILKIKPDDFRKQIGTVKITGTDKNMDQLKYKSKFIKFFSENIVDVYL
;
A
#
# COMPACT_ATOMS: atom_id res chain seq x y z
N MET A 1 -16.87 -11.80 1.51
CA MET A 1 -15.55 -12.36 1.81
C MET A 1 -15.24 -11.90 3.22
N ASP A 2 -14.75 -12.77 4.09
CA ASP A 2 -14.36 -12.35 5.43
C ASP A 2 -13.10 -11.47 5.35
N ARG A 3 -12.91 -10.57 6.32
CA ARG A 3 -11.66 -9.79 6.42
C ARG A 3 -10.48 -10.76 6.55
N LEU A 4 -9.43 -10.51 5.77
CA LEU A 4 -8.20 -11.30 5.79
C LEU A 4 -7.25 -10.83 6.88
N SER A 5 -7.28 -9.54 7.22
CA SER A 5 -6.38 -8.98 8.22
C SER A 5 -6.77 -9.40 9.65
N LEU A 6 -5.76 -9.52 10.50
CA LEU A 6 -5.89 -9.78 11.92
C LEU A 6 -5.69 -8.47 12.70
N PRO A 7 -6.25 -8.38 13.93
CA PRO A 7 -5.93 -7.30 14.86
C PRO A 7 -4.42 -7.22 15.12
N ILE A 8 -3.87 -6.02 15.25
CA ILE A 8 -2.43 -5.77 15.40
C ILE A 8 -1.86 -6.42 16.67
N GLU A 9 -2.71 -6.57 17.68
CA GLU A 9 -2.41 -7.13 18.99
C GLU A 9 -2.14 -8.64 18.93
N GLN A 10 -2.42 -9.28 17.79
CA GLN A 10 -2.09 -10.69 17.53
C GLN A 10 -0.72 -10.88 16.87
N ILE A 11 0.02 -9.80 16.58
CA ILE A 11 1.40 -9.90 16.11
C ILE A 11 2.24 -10.63 17.15
N ARG A 12 2.96 -11.66 16.71
CA ARG A 12 3.92 -12.40 17.53
C ARG A 12 5.26 -11.67 17.62
N ASP A 13 6.07 -12.06 18.58
CA ASP A 13 7.45 -11.59 18.73
C ASP A 13 8.38 -12.07 17.61
N HIS A 14 8.05 -13.22 17.01
CA HIS A 14 8.88 -13.87 16.01
C HIS A 14 8.08 -14.65 14.96
N TYR A 15 8.59 -14.65 13.72
CA TYR A 15 8.09 -15.44 12.59
C TYR A 15 9.24 -16.07 11.80
N ASP A 16 8.98 -17.22 11.15
CA ASP A 16 9.95 -17.79 10.21
C ASP A 16 10.18 -16.83 9.03
N VAL A 17 9.11 -16.20 8.55
CA VAL A 17 9.16 -15.26 7.42
C VAL A 17 8.27 -14.03 7.66
N ILE A 18 8.85 -12.84 7.55
CA ILE A 18 8.10 -11.59 7.41
C ILE A 18 8.12 -11.15 5.94
N VAL A 19 6.96 -10.80 5.41
CA VAL A 19 6.77 -10.22 4.08
C VAL A 19 6.25 -8.80 4.23
N ILE A 20 6.95 -7.83 3.64
CA ILE A 20 6.62 -6.41 3.78
C ILE A 20 5.96 -5.94 2.49
N GLY A 21 4.69 -5.52 2.57
CA GLY A 21 3.87 -5.12 1.43
C GLY A 21 3.03 -6.25 0.85
N SER A 22 1.85 -5.92 0.34
CA SER A 22 0.83 -6.90 -0.11
C SER A 22 0.54 -6.87 -1.62
N GLY A 23 1.39 -6.21 -2.41
CA GLY A 23 1.29 -6.19 -3.86
C GLY A 23 1.57 -7.56 -4.52
N TYR A 24 1.85 -7.56 -5.83
CA TYR A 24 2.17 -8.80 -6.55
C TYR A 24 3.30 -9.60 -5.88
N GLY A 25 4.46 -8.98 -5.67
CA GLY A 25 5.59 -9.62 -5.01
C GLY A 25 5.24 -10.20 -3.64
N GLY A 26 4.64 -9.39 -2.76
CA GLY A 26 4.42 -9.76 -1.38
C GLY A 26 3.30 -10.79 -1.18
N SER A 27 2.20 -10.65 -1.91
CA SER A 27 1.12 -11.66 -1.85
C SER A 27 1.56 -13.03 -2.36
N ILE A 28 2.38 -13.07 -3.42
CA ILE A 28 2.99 -14.30 -3.93
C ILE A 28 3.94 -14.89 -2.88
N SER A 29 4.87 -14.07 -2.35
CA SER A 29 5.81 -14.54 -1.33
C SER A 29 5.11 -15.07 -0.09
N ALA A 30 4.09 -14.39 0.42
CA ALA A 30 3.33 -14.87 1.57
C ALA A 30 2.60 -16.19 1.28
N SER A 31 1.93 -16.30 0.13
CA SER A 31 1.28 -17.55 -0.31
C SER A 31 2.28 -18.70 -0.39
N ARG A 32 3.42 -18.51 -1.05
CA ARG A 32 4.40 -19.58 -1.29
C ARG A 32 5.14 -19.99 -0.02
N MET A 33 5.48 -19.04 0.85
CA MET A 33 6.12 -19.36 2.13
C MET A 33 5.15 -20.05 3.08
N ALA A 34 3.87 -19.65 3.11
CA ALA A 34 2.84 -20.32 3.90
C ALA A 34 2.58 -21.76 3.39
N ARG A 35 2.51 -21.95 2.06
CA ARG A 35 2.45 -23.28 1.41
C ARG A 35 3.70 -24.14 1.62
N ALA A 36 4.83 -23.53 1.98
CA ALA A 36 6.03 -24.24 2.43
C ALA A 36 5.98 -24.63 3.92
N GLY A 37 4.85 -24.41 4.60
CA GLY A 37 4.64 -24.74 6.00
C GLY A 37 5.32 -23.80 6.99
N LYS A 38 5.56 -22.54 6.59
CA LYS A 38 6.21 -21.53 7.43
C LYS A 38 5.19 -20.68 8.16
N SER A 39 5.55 -20.23 9.35
CA SER A 39 4.88 -19.13 10.02
C SER A 39 5.20 -17.83 9.27
N VAL A 40 4.19 -17.25 8.64
CA VAL A 40 4.33 -16.08 7.78
C VAL A 40 3.57 -14.91 8.38
N CYS A 41 4.23 -13.76 8.51
CA CYS A 41 3.59 -12.48 8.81
C CYS A 41 3.71 -11.55 7.60
N LEU A 42 2.56 -11.07 7.09
CA LEU A 42 2.51 -10.05 6.05
C LEU A 42 2.12 -8.71 6.69
N LEU A 43 2.93 -7.67 6.45
CA LEU A 43 2.69 -6.32 6.93
C LEU A 43 2.32 -5.39 5.77
N GLU A 44 1.16 -4.75 5.83
CA GLU A 44 0.67 -3.80 4.82
C GLU A 44 0.41 -2.43 5.44
N LYS A 45 0.96 -1.37 4.82
CA LYS A 45 0.76 0.01 5.28
C LYS A 45 -0.68 0.49 5.12
N GLY A 46 -1.34 0.13 4.01
CA GLY A 46 -2.71 0.56 3.74
C GLY A 46 -3.77 -0.28 4.43
N ARG A 47 -5.04 0.09 4.20
CA ARG A 47 -6.22 -0.61 4.75
C ARG A 47 -6.63 -1.81 3.91
N GLU A 48 -7.37 -2.74 4.51
CA GLU A 48 -8.13 -3.74 3.76
C GLU A 48 -9.41 -3.10 3.22
N ILE A 49 -9.54 -3.02 1.88
CA ILE A 49 -10.72 -2.43 1.20
C ILE A 49 -11.30 -3.50 0.28
N HIS A 50 -12.53 -3.92 0.55
CA HIS A 50 -13.22 -4.99 -0.19
C HIS A 50 -14.00 -4.46 -1.40
N PRO A 51 -14.28 -5.31 -2.39
CA PRO A 51 -15.30 -5.01 -3.39
C PRO A 51 -16.62 -4.62 -2.72
N GLY A 52 -17.16 -3.47 -3.07
CA GLY A 52 -18.32 -2.84 -2.44
C GLY A 52 -17.95 -1.59 -1.62
N GLU A 53 -16.69 -1.49 -1.20
CA GLU A 53 -16.17 -0.38 -0.38
C GLU A 53 -15.34 0.64 -1.19
N TYR A 54 -14.95 0.31 -2.43
CA TYR A 54 -14.16 1.23 -3.25
C TYR A 54 -14.98 2.47 -3.62
N PRO A 55 -14.34 3.65 -3.70
CA PRO A 55 -15.02 4.88 -4.10
C PRO A 55 -15.69 4.79 -5.48
N ASP A 56 -16.99 5.03 -5.52
CA ASP A 56 -17.82 5.12 -6.74
C ASP A 56 -18.31 6.56 -7.03
N LYS A 57 -18.00 7.48 -6.11
CA LYS A 57 -18.32 8.92 -6.15
C LYS A 57 -17.07 9.75 -5.84
N GLU A 58 -17.03 10.95 -6.43
CA GLU A 58 -15.93 11.92 -6.27
C GLU A 58 -15.64 12.28 -4.81
N THR A 59 -16.69 12.49 -4.01
CA THR A 59 -16.54 12.85 -2.58
C THR A 59 -15.85 11.75 -1.77
N ASN A 60 -16.08 10.48 -2.12
CA ASN A 60 -15.45 9.35 -1.46
C ASN A 60 -14.03 9.15 -1.99
N ALA A 61 -13.81 9.33 -3.29
CA ALA A 61 -12.49 9.22 -3.90
C ALA A 61 -11.50 10.26 -3.34
N HIS A 62 -11.99 11.47 -3.03
CA HIS A 62 -11.18 12.50 -2.38
C HIS A 62 -10.71 12.10 -0.97
N LYS A 63 -11.49 11.33 -0.21
CA LYS A 63 -11.08 10.86 1.13
C LYS A 63 -9.96 9.82 1.06
N GLU A 64 -9.93 9.05 -0.03
CA GLU A 64 -8.90 8.06 -0.32
C GLU A 64 -7.66 8.63 -1.01
N MET A 65 -7.67 9.92 -1.34
CA MET A 65 -6.55 10.56 -2.02
C MET A 65 -5.49 10.99 -1.03
N GLN A 66 -4.27 10.55 -1.28
CA GLN A 66 -3.08 11.00 -0.58
C GLN A 66 -2.05 11.54 -1.58
N MET A 67 -1.36 12.58 -1.17
CA MET A 67 -0.37 13.26 -2.01
C MET A 67 0.89 13.53 -1.21
N ASP A 68 2.01 13.09 -1.76
CA ASP A 68 3.32 13.51 -1.31
C ASP A 68 3.85 14.59 -2.26
N ILE A 69 4.00 15.80 -1.72
CA ILE A 69 4.62 16.94 -2.38
C ILE A 69 5.88 17.33 -1.61
N GLU A 70 6.78 18.07 -2.24
CA GLU A 70 8.02 18.48 -1.57
C GLU A 70 7.74 19.23 -0.25
N GLY A 71 8.29 18.70 0.85
CA GLY A 71 8.15 19.24 2.20
C GLY A 71 6.79 18.99 2.88
N LYS A 72 5.83 18.30 2.25
CA LYS A 72 4.49 18.12 2.84
C LYS A 72 3.74 16.87 2.34
N HIS A 73 3.01 16.23 3.25
CA HIS A 73 1.98 15.25 2.92
C HIS A 73 0.58 15.86 3.04
N VAL A 74 -0.33 15.44 2.17
CA VAL A 74 -1.74 15.82 2.20
C VAL A 74 -2.60 14.57 2.06
N GLY A 75 -3.61 14.43 2.91
CA GLY A 75 -4.48 13.25 2.95
C GLY A 75 -4.09 12.27 4.06
N SER A 76 -4.78 11.13 4.10
CA SER A 76 -4.43 10.03 5.00
C SER A 76 -3.28 9.23 4.40
N GLU A 77 -2.25 8.91 5.18
CA GLU A 77 -1.16 8.05 4.71
C GLU A 77 -1.61 6.61 4.39
N THR A 78 -2.83 6.22 4.80
CA THR A 78 -3.46 4.93 4.51
C THR A 78 -4.55 5.03 3.41
N GLY A 79 -4.67 6.17 2.73
CA GLY A 79 -5.62 6.37 1.64
C GLY A 79 -5.26 5.58 0.39
N LEU A 80 -6.25 5.02 -0.32
CA LEU A 80 -6.01 4.10 -1.44
C LEU A 80 -5.16 4.67 -2.59
N TYR A 81 -5.33 5.95 -2.92
CA TYR A 81 -4.75 6.57 -4.11
C TYR A 81 -3.53 7.42 -3.72
N ASP A 82 -2.33 6.88 -3.93
CA ASP A 82 -1.07 7.53 -3.55
C ASP A 82 -0.40 8.21 -4.76
N PHE A 83 -0.39 9.54 -4.74
CA PHE A 83 0.27 10.37 -5.73
C PHE A 83 1.57 10.95 -5.18
N ARG A 84 2.70 10.61 -5.81
CA ARG A 84 4.02 11.14 -5.48
C ARG A 84 4.44 12.16 -6.53
N PHE A 85 4.45 13.43 -6.14
CA PHE A 85 4.83 14.53 -7.03
C PHE A 85 6.31 14.85 -6.86
N ASN A 86 7.08 14.72 -7.94
CA ASN A 86 8.50 15.06 -7.94
C ASN A 86 8.81 16.10 -9.02
N LYS A 87 10.08 16.52 -9.06
CA LYS A 87 10.56 17.57 -9.96
C LYS A 87 10.34 17.21 -11.43
N HIS A 88 10.62 15.96 -11.81
CA HIS A 88 10.66 15.49 -13.20
C HIS A 88 9.64 14.40 -13.55
N ILE A 89 9.32 13.51 -12.60
CA ILE A 89 8.38 12.41 -12.82
C ILE A 89 7.47 12.23 -11.59
N ASN A 90 6.17 12.14 -11.84
CA ASN A 90 5.19 11.80 -10.83
C ASN A 90 4.91 10.30 -10.85
N VAL A 91 4.57 9.73 -9.72
CA VAL A 91 4.18 8.31 -9.59
C VAL A 91 2.78 8.23 -9.02
N PHE A 92 1.96 7.35 -9.58
CA PHE A 92 0.70 6.92 -8.97
C PHE A 92 0.79 5.44 -8.58
N GLN A 93 0.40 5.11 -7.36
CA GLN A 93 0.37 3.75 -6.84
C GLN A 93 -0.82 3.52 -5.91
N GLY A 94 -1.19 2.25 -5.71
CA GLY A 94 -2.23 1.88 -4.75
C GLY A 94 -1.64 1.59 -3.37
N CYS A 95 -2.33 2.03 -2.31
CA CYS A 95 -1.98 1.73 -0.91
C CYS A 95 -3.15 1.00 -0.22
N GLY A 96 -2.96 -0.26 0.14
CA GLY A 96 -4.03 -1.11 0.66
C GLY A 96 -3.69 -2.58 0.53
N LEU A 97 -4.46 -3.45 1.20
CA LEU A 97 -4.25 -4.90 1.15
C LEU A 97 -4.51 -5.44 -0.26
N GLY A 98 -3.42 -5.64 -1.01
CA GLY A 98 -3.38 -5.98 -2.43
C GLY A 98 -2.54 -5.02 -3.29
N GLY A 99 -2.06 -3.91 -2.71
CA GLY A 99 -1.26 -2.87 -3.35
C GLY A 99 -1.89 -2.30 -4.62
N THR A 100 -1.06 -1.97 -5.62
CA THR A 100 -1.53 -1.44 -6.91
C THR A 100 -2.39 -2.41 -7.71
N SER A 101 -2.47 -3.71 -7.36
CA SER A 101 -3.42 -4.63 -8.03
C SER A 101 -4.87 -4.16 -7.84
N LEU A 102 -5.18 -3.48 -6.73
CA LEU A 102 -6.50 -2.92 -6.44
C LEU A 102 -6.91 -1.86 -7.49
N VAL A 103 -5.95 -1.08 -8.00
CA VAL A 103 -6.20 0.11 -8.84
C VAL A 103 -5.51 0.09 -10.21
N ASN A 104 -4.92 -1.03 -10.64
CA ASN A 104 -4.33 -1.15 -11.99
C ASN A 104 -5.36 -1.48 -13.09
N ALA A 105 -4.88 -1.58 -14.33
CA ALA A 105 -5.71 -1.80 -15.52
C ALA A 105 -5.77 -3.27 -16.01
N ASN A 106 -5.27 -4.23 -15.22
CA ASN A 106 -5.37 -5.69 -15.40
C ASN A 106 -4.52 -6.38 -16.49
N VAL A 107 -3.70 -5.67 -17.25
CA VAL A 107 -3.01 -6.27 -18.41
C VAL A 107 -1.80 -7.12 -18.02
N SER A 108 -1.74 -8.36 -18.50
CA SER A 108 -0.70 -9.35 -18.20
C SER A 108 0.12 -9.72 -19.43
N LEU A 109 1.03 -8.83 -19.86
CA LEU A 109 1.86 -9.04 -21.05
C LEU A 109 3.30 -9.45 -20.69
N PRO A 110 3.89 -10.45 -21.36
CA PRO A 110 5.32 -10.68 -21.26
C PRO A 110 6.09 -9.59 -22.01
N PRO A 111 7.28 -9.18 -21.53
CA PRO A 111 8.17 -8.30 -22.28
C PRO A 111 8.74 -9.05 -23.50
N GLU A 112 9.28 -8.31 -24.47
CA GLU A 112 9.95 -8.93 -25.62
C GLU A 112 11.24 -9.64 -25.19
N GLU A 113 11.60 -10.75 -25.85
CA GLU A 113 12.75 -11.56 -25.46
C GLU A 113 14.07 -10.75 -25.46
N TRP A 114 14.22 -9.83 -26.42
CA TRP A 114 15.41 -8.99 -26.50
C TRP A 114 15.63 -8.13 -25.25
N VAL A 115 14.57 -7.79 -24.50
CA VAL A 115 14.65 -7.03 -23.25
C VAL A 115 15.29 -7.89 -22.16
N LEU A 116 14.98 -9.18 -22.15
CA LEU A 116 15.45 -10.14 -21.15
C LEU A 116 16.84 -10.71 -21.49
N GLU A 117 17.28 -10.63 -22.75
CA GLU A 117 18.64 -10.99 -23.19
C GLU A 117 19.74 -10.01 -22.75
N ARG A 118 19.34 -8.81 -22.29
CA ARG A 118 20.21 -7.69 -21.99
C ARG A 118 21.12 -7.96 -20.80
N GLU A 119 22.37 -7.47 -20.87
CA GLU A 119 23.40 -7.75 -19.86
C GLU A 119 23.09 -7.20 -18.47
N GLU A 120 22.21 -6.19 -18.40
CA GLU A 120 21.64 -5.67 -17.15
C GLU A 120 20.91 -6.76 -16.34
N TRP A 121 20.39 -7.81 -17.00
CA TRP A 121 19.86 -8.99 -16.31
C TRP A 121 20.98 -9.97 -15.95
N PRO A 122 21.00 -10.50 -14.72
CA PRO A 122 22.01 -11.48 -14.30
C PRO A 122 22.06 -12.68 -15.25
N LYS A 123 23.28 -13.15 -15.55
CA LYS A 123 23.51 -14.28 -16.46
C LYS A 123 22.73 -15.54 -16.05
N ALA A 124 22.61 -15.80 -14.75
CA ALA A 124 21.85 -16.93 -14.22
C ALA A 124 20.35 -16.87 -14.60
N LEU A 125 19.75 -15.68 -14.64
CA LEU A 125 18.37 -15.50 -15.10
C LEU A 125 18.27 -15.66 -16.61
N ARG A 126 19.23 -15.10 -17.35
CA ARG A 126 19.28 -15.22 -18.83
C ARG A 126 19.46 -16.67 -19.30
N ASN A 127 20.14 -17.49 -18.51
CA ASN A 127 20.37 -18.90 -18.82
C ASN A 127 19.20 -19.82 -18.41
N ASP A 128 18.32 -19.37 -17.52
CA ASP A 128 17.22 -20.16 -16.94
C ASP A 128 15.87 -19.55 -17.31
N ARG A 129 15.67 -19.36 -18.62
CA ARG A 129 14.44 -18.76 -19.19
C ARG A 129 13.23 -19.68 -19.02
N GLU A 130 13.44 -21.00 -19.05
CA GLU A 130 12.39 -22.00 -18.86
C GLU A 130 11.71 -21.86 -17.50
N LEU A 131 12.49 -21.71 -16.42
CA LEU A 131 11.93 -21.46 -15.10
C LEU A 131 11.15 -20.14 -15.03
N LEU A 132 11.62 -19.09 -15.71
CA LEU A 132 10.87 -17.83 -15.75
C LEU A 132 9.52 -18.01 -16.47
N THR A 133 9.49 -18.72 -17.60
CA THR A 133 8.25 -19.02 -18.33
C THR A 133 7.29 -19.85 -17.47
N GLU A 134 7.78 -20.88 -16.78
CA GLU A 134 6.97 -21.67 -15.84
C GLU A 134 6.35 -20.76 -14.76
N CYS A 135 7.13 -19.82 -14.22
CA CYS A 135 6.65 -18.87 -13.22
C CYS A 135 5.64 -17.86 -13.79
N GLN A 136 5.76 -17.48 -15.07
CA GLN A 136 4.75 -16.69 -15.76
C GLN A 136 3.44 -17.47 -15.89
N ASP A 137 3.50 -18.75 -16.26
CA ASP A 137 2.33 -19.61 -16.41
C ASP A 137 1.59 -19.81 -15.07
N LEU A 138 2.34 -19.98 -13.97
CA LEU A 138 1.77 -20.03 -12.62
C LEU A 138 1.00 -18.74 -12.28
N ALA A 139 1.60 -17.58 -12.55
CA ALA A 139 0.96 -16.29 -12.31
C ALA A 139 -0.28 -16.09 -13.20
N LEU A 140 -0.21 -16.41 -14.49
CA LEU A 140 -1.34 -16.32 -15.41
C LEU A 140 -2.51 -17.21 -14.98
N HIS A 141 -2.21 -18.42 -14.50
CA HIS A 141 -3.22 -19.35 -14.00
C HIS A 141 -3.90 -18.82 -12.73
N MET A 142 -3.12 -18.38 -11.73
CA MET A 142 -3.66 -17.83 -10.48
C MET A 142 -4.48 -16.54 -10.69
N LEU A 143 -4.04 -15.68 -11.61
CA LEU A 143 -4.71 -14.41 -11.94
C LEU A 143 -5.89 -14.59 -12.92
N ASN A 144 -6.10 -15.81 -13.43
CA ASN A 144 -7.10 -16.14 -14.45
C ASN A 144 -7.07 -15.16 -15.64
N ALA A 145 -5.86 -14.92 -16.17
CA ALA A 145 -5.64 -13.94 -17.21
C ALA A 145 -6.22 -14.44 -18.55
N SER A 146 -7.10 -13.66 -19.18
CA SER A 146 -7.69 -14.03 -20.48
C SER A 146 -8.01 -12.79 -21.34
N PRO A 147 -7.96 -12.88 -22.68
CA PRO A 147 -8.37 -11.78 -23.54
C PRO A 147 -9.86 -11.43 -23.37
N TYR A 148 -10.21 -10.16 -23.59
CA TYR A 148 -11.61 -9.73 -23.61
C TYR A 148 -12.44 -10.61 -24.58
N PRO A 149 -13.49 -11.34 -24.12
CA PRO A 149 -14.13 -12.37 -24.92
C PRO A 149 -14.79 -11.84 -26.19
N ARG A 150 -14.71 -12.61 -27.28
CA ARG A 150 -15.40 -12.27 -28.55
C ARG A 150 -16.92 -12.42 -28.48
N SER A 151 -17.42 -13.21 -27.53
CA SER A 151 -18.85 -13.40 -27.26
C SER A 151 -19.50 -12.25 -26.50
N TRP A 152 -18.70 -11.33 -25.93
CA TRP A 152 -19.19 -10.18 -25.19
C TRP A 152 -19.45 -8.96 -26.11
N PRO A 153 -20.34 -8.03 -25.72
CA PRO A 153 -20.60 -6.81 -26.50
C PRO A 153 -19.31 -6.05 -26.79
N VAL A 154 -19.11 -5.58 -28.02
CA VAL A 154 -17.88 -4.88 -28.41
C VAL A 154 -17.91 -3.44 -27.89
N PRO A 155 -17.03 -3.04 -26.94
CA PRO A 155 -17.02 -1.67 -26.43
C PRO A 155 -16.63 -0.67 -27.53
N ALA A 156 -17.19 0.54 -27.48
CA ALA A 156 -16.93 1.58 -28.47
C ALA A 156 -15.43 1.96 -28.56
N LYS A 157 -14.72 1.98 -27.43
CA LYS A 157 -13.25 2.21 -27.34
C LYS A 157 -12.44 1.11 -28.04
N LEU A 158 -12.87 -0.14 -27.92
CA LEU A 158 -12.21 -1.27 -28.59
C LEU A 158 -12.35 -1.17 -30.11
N LYS A 159 -13.56 -0.85 -30.57
CA LYS A 159 -13.84 -0.62 -31.99
C LYS A 159 -13.05 0.58 -32.53
N SER A 160 -12.96 1.67 -31.75
CA SER A 160 -12.14 2.83 -32.10
C SER A 160 -10.67 2.42 -32.27
N MET A 161 -10.14 1.65 -31.33
CA MET A 161 -8.74 1.18 -31.41
C MET A 161 -8.49 0.29 -32.64
N GLU A 162 -9.42 -0.62 -32.95
CA GLU A 162 -9.33 -1.47 -34.14
C GLU A 162 -9.30 -0.63 -35.42
N ILE A 163 -10.17 0.38 -35.53
CA ILE A 163 -10.18 1.32 -36.67
C ILE A 163 -8.83 2.07 -36.76
N ALA A 164 -8.35 2.64 -35.65
CA ALA A 164 -7.11 3.41 -35.66
C ALA A 164 -5.89 2.56 -36.04
N SER A 165 -5.92 1.25 -35.75
CA SER A 165 -4.83 0.31 -36.05
C SER A 165 -4.65 0.02 -37.54
N THR A 166 -5.67 0.23 -38.38
CA THR A 166 -5.64 -0.20 -39.79
C THR A 166 -4.48 0.41 -40.59
N LYS A 167 -3.98 1.58 -40.16
CA LYS A 167 -2.81 2.25 -40.75
C LYS A 167 -1.53 1.41 -40.66
N TRP A 168 -1.40 0.58 -39.63
CA TRP A 168 -0.24 -0.27 -39.37
C TRP A 168 -0.45 -1.72 -39.83
N GLY A 169 -1.64 -2.06 -40.32
CA GLY A 169 -2.00 -3.41 -40.75
C GLY A 169 -2.64 -4.23 -39.63
N LYS A 170 -3.30 -5.33 -40.01
CA LYS A 170 -4.16 -6.14 -39.12
C LYS A 170 -3.40 -6.76 -37.93
N ASP A 171 -2.13 -7.08 -38.12
CA ASP A 171 -1.31 -7.75 -37.09
C ASP A 171 -0.87 -6.80 -35.97
N SER A 172 -1.05 -5.48 -36.15
CA SER A 172 -0.74 -4.49 -35.12
C SER A 172 -1.78 -4.43 -34.00
N PHE A 173 -2.93 -5.08 -34.12
CA PHE A 173 -4.02 -4.98 -33.15
C PHE A 173 -4.46 -6.34 -32.60
N TYR A 174 -4.58 -6.42 -31.27
CA TYR A 174 -5.15 -7.57 -30.60
C TYR A 174 -5.75 -7.21 -29.23
N ARG A 175 -6.48 -8.16 -28.65
CA ARG A 175 -7.03 -8.07 -27.29
C ARG A 175 -6.03 -8.71 -26.33
N PRO A 176 -5.39 -7.95 -25.42
CA PRO A 176 -4.39 -8.51 -24.52
C PRO A 176 -5.05 -9.38 -23.44
N PRO A 177 -4.33 -10.34 -22.86
CA PRO A 177 -4.79 -11.03 -21.66
C PRO A 177 -4.95 -10.03 -20.50
N ILE A 178 -6.13 -10.07 -19.88
CA ILE A 178 -6.48 -9.24 -18.73
C ILE A 178 -6.97 -10.09 -17.56
N ASN A 179 -6.67 -9.66 -16.34
CA ASN A 179 -7.02 -10.34 -15.09
C ASN A 179 -8.47 -10.01 -14.67
N VAL A 180 -9.44 -10.40 -15.50
CA VAL A 180 -10.86 -10.13 -15.31
C VAL A 180 -11.69 -11.38 -15.56
N THR A 181 -12.61 -11.66 -14.65
CA THR A 181 -13.54 -12.78 -14.74
C THR A 181 -14.82 -12.36 -15.49
N PHE A 182 -15.24 -13.21 -16.44
CA PHE A 182 -16.41 -13.00 -17.31
C PHE A 182 -17.53 -14.04 -17.09
N SER A 183 -17.45 -14.79 -16.00
CA SER A 183 -18.43 -15.79 -15.61
C SER A 183 -18.58 -15.82 -14.08
N ASP A 184 -19.77 -16.07 -13.59
CA ASP A 184 -19.98 -16.31 -12.16
C ASP A 184 -19.35 -17.64 -11.73
N GLY A 185 -18.78 -17.69 -10.52
CA GLY A 185 -18.24 -18.91 -9.95
C GLY A 185 -17.10 -18.66 -8.97
N LYS A 186 -16.49 -19.75 -8.50
CA LYS A 186 -15.29 -19.69 -7.66
C LYS A 186 -14.02 -19.70 -8.52
N ASN A 187 -13.02 -18.94 -8.11
CA ASN A 187 -11.68 -19.05 -8.70
C ASN A 187 -10.90 -20.25 -8.12
N VAL A 188 -9.65 -20.40 -8.56
CA VAL A 188 -8.77 -21.55 -8.25
C VAL A 188 -8.41 -21.69 -6.75
N VAL A 189 -8.70 -20.68 -5.93
CA VAL A 189 -8.47 -20.69 -4.47
C VAL A 189 -9.78 -20.61 -3.67
N GLY A 190 -10.91 -20.85 -4.33
CA GLY A 190 -12.22 -20.94 -3.69
C GLY A 190 -12.92 -19.60 -3.40
N VAL A 191 -12.40 -18.48 -3.90
CA VAL A 191 -13.02 -17.16 -3.75
C VAL A 191 -14.17 -17.00 -4.75
N GLU A 192 -15.35 -16.62 -4.25
CA GLU A 192 -16.52 -16.31 -5.08
C GLU A 192 -16.30 -15.05 -5.94
N GLN A 193 -16.63 -15.15 -7.21
CA GLN A 193 -16.51 -14.09 -8.21
C GLN A 193 -17.79 -13.94 -9.01
N LYS A 194 -17.98 -12.71 -9.53
CA LYS A 194 -19.05 -12.38 -10.45
C LYS A 194 -18.48 -12.00 -11.81
N ALA A 195 -19.24 -12.26 -12.86
CA ALA A 195 -18.90 -11.77 -14.18
C ALA A 195 -18.80 -10.23 -14.19
N CYS A 196 -17.83 -9.70 -14.94
CA CYS A 196 -17.67 -8.27 -15.14
C CYS A 196 -18.97 -7.63 -15.66
N ASN A 197 -19.42 -6.53 -15.06
CA ASN A 197 -20.61 -5.81 -15.52
C ASN A 197 -20.31 -4.71 -16.56
N GLY A 198 -19.06 -4.59 -17.02
CA GLY A 198 -18.65 -3.60 -18.01
C GLY A 198 -18.65 -2.14 -17.54
N CYS A 199 -18.55 -1.87 -16.23
CA CYS A 199 -18.58 -0.51 -15.66
C CYS A 199 -17.40 0.41 -16.03
N GLY A 200 -16.21 -0.14 -16.32
CA GLY A 200 -15.01 0.64 -16.64
C GLY A 200 -14.23 1.23 -15.47
N ASP A 201 -14.68 1.06 -14.22
CA ASP A 201 -14.06 1.68 -13.03
C ASP A 201 -12.85 0.90 -12.46
N CYS A 202 -12.16 0.09 -13.28
CA CYS A 202 -11.12 -0.82 -12.80
C CYS A 202 -9.98 -0.14 -12.04
N VAL A 203 -9.65 1.11 -12.41
CA VAL A 203 -8.50 1.85 -11.85
C VAL A 203 -8.83 2.70 -10.62
N THR A 204 -10.09 2.64 -10.14
CA THR A 204 -10.49 3.14 -8.81
C THR A 204 -10.79 2.01 -7.82
N GLY A 205 -10.77 0.76 -8.28
CA GLY A 205 -11.16 -0.42 -7.50
C GLY A 205 -12.45 -1.04 -8.03
N CYS A 206 -12.49 -2.38 -8.10
CA CYS A 206 -13.65 -3.10 -8.64
C CYS A 206 -14.64 -3.46 -7.52
N ASN A 207 -15.82 -2.82 -7.51
CA ASN A 207 -16.89 -3.10 -6.55
C ASN A 207 -17.73 -4.35 -6.85
N TYR A 208 -17.37 -5.12 -7.88
CA TYR A 208 -18.21 -6.19 -8.43
C TYR A 208 -17.54 -7.56 -8.42
N HIS A 209 -16.46 -7.75 -7.66
CA HIS A 209 -15.73 -9.02 -7.53
C HIS A 209 -15.17 -9.63 -8.83
N ALA A 210 -15.23 -8.91 -9.96
CA ALA A 210 -14.82 -9.42 -11.27
C ALA A 210 -13.33 -9.25 -11.56
N LYS A 211 -12.66 -8.32 -10.89
CA LYS A 211 -11.23 -8.04 -11.08
C LYS A 211 -10.40 -9.02 -10.26
N ASN A 212 -9.48 -9.75 -10.90
CA ASN A 212 -8.56 -10.67 -10.24
C ASN A 212 -7.37 -9.92 -9.63
N THR A 213 -7.64 -9.13 -8.58
CA THR A 213 -6.62 -8.49 -7.74
C THR A 213 -5.93 -9.53 -6.86
N THR A 214 -4.78 -9.20 -6.25
CA THR A 214 -4.11 -10.13 -5.32
C THR A 214 -4.95 -10.40 -4.07
N LEU A 215 -5.83 -9.46 -3.69
CA LEU A 215 -6.85 -9.62 -2.65
C LEU A 215 -7.89 -10.70 -3.00
N MET A 216 -8.08 -11.00 -4.28
CA MET A 216 -9.04 -12.01 -4.74
C MET A 216 -8.39 -13.38 -4.97
N ASN A 217 -7.05 -13.52 -4.89
CA ASN A 217 -6.36 -14.80 -5.14
C ASN A 217 -5.23 -15.10 -4.14
N TYR A 218 -4.03 -14.54 -4.32
CA TYR A 218 -2.83 -14.87 -3.56
C TYR A 218 -2.96 -14.59 -2.06
N LEU A 219 -3.65 -13.51 -1.65
CA LEU A 219 -3.84 -13.19 -0.23
C LEU A 219 -4.83 -14.14 0.48
N PRO A 220 -6.01 -14.44 -0.09
CA PRO A 220 -6.86 -15.54 0.39
C PRO A 220 -6.10 -16.87 0.46
N ASP A 221 -5.30 -17.19 -0.55
CA ASP A 221 -4.50 -18.40 -0.58
C ASP A 221 -3.46 -18.45 0.55
N ALA A 222 -2.80 -17.33 0.85
CA ALA A 222 -1.89 -17.22 1.98
C ALA A 222 -2.62 -17.46 3.32
N ARG A 223 -3.82 -16.87 3.51
CA ARG A 223 -4.66 -17.13 4.70
C ARG A 223 -5.11 -18.58 4.80
N ASN A 224 -5.45 -19.23 3.68
CA ASN A 224 -5.83 -20.66 3.65
C ASN A 224 -4.70 -21.57 4.17
N HIS A 225 -3.46 -21.11 4.09
CA HIS A 225 -2.25 -21.79 4.55
C HIS A 225 -1.66 -21.12 5.80
N SER A 226 -2.48 -20.43 6.59
CA SER A 226 -2.15 -19.88 7.91
C SER A 226 -1.19 -18.68 7.93
N ALA A 227 -0.97 -17.98 6.82
CA ALA A 227 -0.28 -16.68 6.88
C ALA A 227 -1.09 -15.72 7.74
N GLU A 228 -0.42 -14.93 8.58
CA GLU A 228 -1.02 -13.85 9.36
C GLU A 228 -0.80 -12.54 8.60
N ILE A 229 -1.87 -11.74 8.48
CA ILE A 229 -1.86 -10.52 7.67
C ILE A 229 -2.25 -9.36 8.56
N PHE A 230 -1.45 -8.31 8.60
CA PHE A 230 -1.71 -7.11 9.39
C PHE A 230 -1.70 -5.89 8.49
N THR A 231 -2.75 -5.07 8.59
CA THR A 231 -2.92 -3.83 7.83
C THR A 231 -2.69 -2.61 8.70
N GLU A 232 -2.50 -1.45 8.08
CA GLU A 232 -2.15 -0.21 8.78
C GLU A 232 -0.82 -0.33 9.55
N VAL A 233 0.12 -1.10 9.00
CA VAL A 233 1.48 -1.29 9.53
C VAL A 233 2.51 -0.78 8.52
N ALA A 234 3.12 0.36 8.83
CA ALA A 234 4.19 0.92 8.00
C ALA A 234 5.54 0.46 8.54
N VAL A 235 6.25 -0.37 7.78
CA VAL A 235 7.64 -0.71 8.09
C VAL A 235 8.54 0.49 7.81
N ASP A 236 9.37 0.83 8.78
CA ASP A 236 10.33 1.92 8.70
C ASP A 236 11.65 1.46 8.09
N ARG A 237 12.26 0.44 8.69
CA ARG A 237 13.56 -0.12 8.31
C ARG A 237 13.71 -1.56 8.79
N VAL A 238 14.71 -2.23 8.23
CA VAL A 238 15.17 -3.56 8.65
C VAL A 238 16.61 -3.52 9.13
N GLU A 239 16.92 -4.31 10.14
CA GLU A 239 18.23 -4.38 10.79
C GLU A 239 18.65 -5.84 10.94
N GLN A 240 19.96 -6.10 10.84
CA GLN A 240 20.50 -7.43 11.09
C GLN A 240 20.85 -7.57 12.57
N MET A 241 20.32 -8.60 13.22
CA MET A 241 20.53 -8.86 14.64
C MET A 241 20.96 -10.32 14.87
N LYS A 242 22.28 -10.54 15.02
CA LYS A 242 22.89 -11.88 15.12
C LYS A 242 22.49 -12.75 13.90
N GLU A 243 21.77 -13.84 14.13
CA GLU A 243 21.28 -14.78 13.10
C GLU A 243 19.84 -14.47 12.65
N LYS A 244 19.25 -13.36 13.13
CA LYS A 244 17.88 -12.95 12.84
C LYS A 244 17.83 -11.55 12.24
N TRP A 245 16.65 -11.20 11.75
CA TRP A 245 16.30 -9.88 11.26
C TRP A 245 15.35 -9.21 12.24
N LEU A 246 15.56 -7.91 12.46
CA LEU A 246 14.66 -7.05 13.20
C LEU A 246 13.96 -6.12 12.22
N VAL A 247 12.63 -6.11 12.26
CA VAL A 247 11.76 -5.28 11.40
C VAL A 247 11.11 -4.21 12.27
N ARG A 248 11.48 -2.95 12.08
CA ARG A 248 10.88 -1.83 12.79
C ARG A 248 9.68 -1.30 12.05
N TYR A 249 8.60 -1.01 12.77
CA TYR A 249 7.35 -0.56 12.19
C TYR A 249 6.62 0.47 13.05
N LYS A 250 5.69 1.16 12.41
CA LYS A 250 4.73 2.10 13.02
C LYS A 250 3.32 1.63 12.73
N VAL A 251 2.43 1.72 13.72
CA VAL A 251 1.00 1.45 13.54
C VAL A 251 0.29 2.72 13.12
N MET A 252 -0.31 2.69 11.94
CA MET A 252 -0.94 3.84 11.29
C MET A 252 -2.35 4.10 11.84
N GLY A 253 -2.82 5.34 11.73
CA GLY A 253 -4.20 5.69 12.05
C GLY A 253 -4.56 5.64 13.54
N THR A 254 -3.58 5.53 14.42
CA THR A 254 -3.71 5.54 15.89
C THR A 254 -3.57 6.94 16.48
N GLY A 255 -2.80 7.82 15.84
CA GLY A 255 -2.42 9.11 16.40
C GLY A 255 -1.09 9.09 17.16
N GLN A 256 -0.39 7.95 17.18
CA GLN A 256 0.94 7.80 17.78
C GLN A 256 1.96 8.82 17.23
N GLU A 257 1.84 9.20 15.96
CA GLU A 257 2.72 10.18 15.31
C GLU A 257 2.67 11.57 15.95
N LYS A 258 1.62 11.88 16.74
CA LYS A 258 1.51 13.15 17.49
C LYS A 258 2.44 13.18 18.71
N PHE A 259 2.94 12.03 19.14
CA PHE A 259 3.69 11.83 20.38
C PHE A 259 5.18 11.53 20.16
N GLY A 260 5.62 11.52 18.90
CA GLY A 260 7.01 11.28 18.49
C GLY A 260 7.11 10.20 17.41
N ASP A 261 8.34 9.77 17.15
CA ASP A 261 8.68 8.80 16.10
C ASP A 261 8.95 7.39 16.64
N SER A 262 8.38 7.05 17.80
CA SER A 262 8.54 5.73 18.40
C SER A 262 8.12 4.60 17.45
N THR A 263 8.95 3.57 17.35
CA THR A 263 8.70 2.38 16.53
C THR A 263 8.61 1.15 17.42
N SER A 264 7.76 0.21 17.05
CA SER A 264 7.79 -1.15 17.58
C SER A 264 8.66 -2.03 16.66
N PHE A 265 9.05 -3.22 17.13
CA PHE A 265 9.79 -4.18 16.33
C PHE A 265 9.21 -5.60 16.38
N ILE A 266 9.47 -6.39 15.33
CA ILE A 266 9.21 -7.84 15.26
C ILE A 266 10.48 -8.49 14.71
N THR A 267 10.77 -9.71 15.15
CA THR A 267 11.93 -10.46 14.63
C THR A 267 11.53 -11.53 13.62
N ALA A 268 12.43 -11.88 12.69
CA ALA A 268 12.23 -12.99 11.78
C ALA A 268 13.53 -13.67 11.37
N ASP A 269 13.44 -14.93 10.92
CA ASP A 269 14.58 -15.61 10.30
C ASP A 269 14.79 -15.14 8.85
N ILE A 270 13.69 -14.81 8.15
CA ILE A 270 13.71 -14.29 6.78
C ILE A 270 12.82 -13.04 6.67
N VAL A 271 13.31 -12.01 6.00
CA VAL A 271 12.55 -10.84 5.59
C VAL A 271 12.54 -10.73 4.07
N ILE A 272 11.34 -10.64 3.50
CA ILE A 272 11.10 -10.41 2.07
C ILE A 272 10.48 -9.03 1.90
N LEU A 273 11.24 -8.07 1.38
CA LEU A 273 10.73 -6.76 1.01
C LEU A 273 9.96 -6.86 -0.31
N ALA A 274 8.71 -6.42 -0.28
CA ALA A 274 7.81 -6.35 -1.42
C ALA A 274 6.85 -5.15 -1.34
N ALA A 275 7.34 -4.02 -0.78
CA ALA A 275 6.59 -2.79 -0.55
C ALA A 275 6.39 -1.94 -1.82
N GLY A 276 6.69 -2.52 -2.99
CA GLY A 276 6.71 -1.82 -4.27
C GLY A 276 7.98 -1.01 -4.45
N THR A 277 8.24 -0.58 -5.68
CA THR A 277 9.49 0.10 -6.05
C THR A 277 9.88 1.23 -5.11
N LEU A 278 8.92 2.11 -4.77
CA LEU A 278 9.17 3.25 -3.91
C LEU A 278 9.34 2.81 -2.46
N GLY A 279 8.39 2.05 -1.91
CA GLY A 279 8.40 1.66 -0.49
C GLY A 279 9.62 0.80 -0.13
N THR A 280 9.96 -0.18 -0.97
CA THR A 280 11.14 -1.03 -0.75
C THR A 280 12.43 -0.23 -0.82
N SER A 281 12.55 0.69 -1.79
CA SER A 281 13.73 1.56 -1.89
C SER A 281 13.85 2.49 -0.69
N GLU A 282 12.72 3.04 -0.21
CA GLU A 282 12.66 3.89 0.98
C GLU A 282 13.14 3.16 2.24
N ILE A 283 12.61 1.96 2.50
CA ILE A 283 13.01 1.09 3.63
C ILE A 283 14.51 0.78 3.55
N MET A 284 15.02 0.38 2.38
CA MET A 284 16.42 0.02 2.23
C MET A 284 17.36 1.23 2.37
N ILE A 285 16.96 2.43 1.91
CA ILE A 285 17.76 3.65 2.09
C ILE A 285 17.82 4.04 3.56
N ARG A 286 16.70 3.92 4.31
CA ARG A 286 16.70 4.11 5.77
C ARG A 286 17.58 3.09 6.46
N SER A 287 17.45 1.80 6.13
CA SER A 287 18.33 0.74 6.66
C SER A 287 19.82 1.02 6.41
N LYS A 288 20.19 1.49 5.21
CA LYS A 288 21.58 1.87 4.89
C LYS A 288 22.05 3.04 5.76
N LYS A 289 21.19 4.06 5.94
CA LYS A 289 21.48 5.25 6.75
C LYS A 289 21.71 4.88 8.22
N GLU A 290 20.96 3.90 8.73
CA GLU A 290 21.09 3.35 10.08
C GLU A 290 22.17 2.25 10.20
N GLY A 291 22.98 2.07 9.16
CA GLY A 291 24.23 1.31 9.25
C GLY A 291 24.22 -0.07 8.62
N LEU A 292 23.15 -0.52 7.94
CA LEU A 292 23.14 -1.79 7.19
C LEU A 292 24.00 -1.68 5.92
N PRO A 293 25.11 -2.44 5.78
CA PRO A 293 25.92 -2.42 4.56
C PRO A 293 25.18 -2.92 3.32
N VAL A 294 24.89 -2.03 2.37
CA VAL A 294 24.23 -2.38 1.11
C VAL A 294 24.84 -1.59 -0.05
N SER A 295 24.81 -2.20 -1.23
CA SER A 295 25.35 -1.67 -2.48
C SER A 295 25.09 -0.17 -2.70
N ASP A 296 26.07 0.53 -3.28
CA ASP A 296 25.93 1.92 -3.75
C ASP A 296 25.04 2.07 -4.99
N MET A 297 24.60 0.96 -5.59
CA MET A 297 23.56 0.95 -6.62
C MET A 297 22.15 1.15 -6.04
N LEU A 298 22.00 1.15 -4.71
CA LEU A 298 20.73 1.46 -4.06
C LEU A 298 20.22 2.85 -4.45
N GLY A 299 18.96 2.90 -4.84
CA GLY A 299 18.26 4.07 -5.36
C GLY A 299 18.55 4.36 -6.84
N LYS A 300 19.53 3.72 -7.48
CA LYS A 300 19.88 3.96 -8.88
C LYS A 300 18.99 3.18 -9.84
N ARG A 301 19.04 3.58 -11.12
CA ARG A 301 18.37 2.91 -12.25
C ARG A 301 16.85 2.83 -12.10
N PHE A 302 16.25 3.84 -11.50
CA PHE A 302 14.80 3.99 -11.49
C PHE A 302 14.31 4.27 -12.91
N THR A 303 13.17 3.67 -13.27
CA THR A 303 12.49 3.88 -14.55
C THR A 303 10.98 4.01 -14.36
N GLY A 304 10.36 4.83 -15.21
CA GLY A 304 8.91 4.95 -15.34
C GLY A 304 8.33 4.02 -16.40
N ASN A 305 9.10 3.03 -16.85
CA ASN A 305 8.72 2.02 -17.84
C ASN A 305 8.28 2.60 -19.20
N GLY A 306 8.78 3.80 -19.53
CA GLY A 306 8.37 4.56 -20.70
C GLY A 306 6.90 4.96 -20.70
N ASP A 307 6.26 5.05 -19.52
CA ASP A 307 4.83 5.39 -19.42
C ASP A 307 4.53 6.76 -20.04
N PHE A 308 3.50 6.79 -20.88
CA PHE A 308 2.99 8.03 -21.45
C PHE A 308 1.47 8.02 -21.56
N LEU A 309 0.84 9.05 -20.97
CA LEU A 309 -0.59 9.31 -21.05
C LEU A 309 -0.89 10.35 -22.15
N GLY A 310 -1.84 10.05 -23.04
CA GLY A 310 -2.32 10.99 -24.04
C GLY A 310 -3.82 10.86 -24.28
N PHE A 311 -4.40 11.83 -24.99
CA PHE A 311 -5.84 11.83 -25.29
C PHE A 311 -6.12 12.16 -26.75
N GLY A 312 -7.05 11.42 -27.36
CA GLY A 312 -7.69 11.79 -28.61
C GLY A 312 -9.03 12.42 -28.28
N TYR A 313 -9.13 13.74 -28.38
CA TYR A 313 -10.30 14.50 -27.95
C TYR A 313 -11.32 14.66 -29.09
N ASN A 314 -12.60 14.48 -28.77
CA ASN A 314 -13.72 14.71 -29.69
C ASN A 314 -13.58 14.01 -31.05
N ASN A 315 -13.20 12.74 -31.04
CA ASN A 315 -13.09 11.92 -32.25
C ASN A 315 -14.44 11.84 -33.01
N ASP A 316 -14.39 11.59 -34.32
CA ASP A 316 -15.58 11.29 -35.11
C ASP A 316 -16.19 9.94 -34.74
N VAL A 317 -15.32 9.00 -34.35
CA VAL A 317 -15.71 7.69 -33.83
C VAL A 317 -15.91 7.79 -32.32
N ARG A 318 -17.13 7.51 -31.86
CA ARG A 318 -17.45 7.48 -30.43
C ARG A 318 -16.62 6.40 -29.71
N SER A 319 -16.04 6.74 -28.56
CA SER A 319 -15.20 5.83 -27.77
C SER A 319 -15.83 5.37 -26.44
N ASN A 320 -16.76 6.12 -25.86
CA ASN A 320 -17.42 5.77 -24.58
C ASN A 320 -16.43 5.37 -23.46
N ALA A 321 -15.38 6.16 -23.26
CA ALA A 321 -14.25 5.82 -22.38
C ALA A 321 -14.35 6.43 -20.96
N ILE A 322 -15.58 6.61 -20.44
CA ILE A 322 -15.83 7.14 -19.08
C ILE A 322 -16.57 6.07 -18.26
N GLY A 323 -16.01 5.71 -17.11
CA GLY A 323 -16.56 4.71 -16.21
C GLY A 323 -17.90 5.11 -15.60
N ALA A 324 -18.68 4.12 -15.20
CA ALA A 324 -20.04 4.31 -14.70
C ALA A 324 -20.07 5.01 -13.32
N GLY A 325 -19.05 4.78 -12.48
CA GLY A 325 -19.04 5.19 -11.08
C GLY A 325 -20.25 4.60 -10.34
N HIS A 326 -20.96 5.43 -9.59
CA HIS A 326 -22.21 5.07 -8.91
C HIS A 326 -23.41 4.78 -9.83
N LYS A 327 -23.29 5.00 -11.15
CA LYS A 327 -24.38 4.73 -12.10
C LYS A 327 -24.41 3.25 -12.48
N LYS A 328 -25.59 2.75 -12.82
CA LYS A 328 -25.72 1.40 -13.40
C LYS A 328 -25.08 1.39 -14.81
N PRO A 329 -24.18 0.45 -15.12
CA PRO A 329 -23.66 0.28 -16.46
C PRO A 329 -24.78 -0.02 -17.47
N ASP A 330 -24.63 0.50 -18.69
CA ASP A 330 -25.49 0.13 -19.81
C ASP A 330 -25.10 -1.27 -20.31
N ALA A 331 -26.06 -2.20 -20.34
CA ALA A 331 -25.80 -3.58 -20.75
C ALA A 331 -25.69 -3.72 -22.27
N ASP A 332 -26.33 -2.83 -23.03
CA ASP A 332 -26.35 -2.86 -24.49
C ASP A 332 -25.19 -2.06 -25.10
N ASP A 333 -24.65 -1.10 -24.34
CA ASP A 333 -23.49 -0.26 -24.71
C ASP A 333 -22.48 -0.14 -23.55
N PRO A 334 -21.89 -1.26 -23.09
CA PRO A 334 -20.98 -1.23 -21.95
C PRO A 334 -19.69 -0.50 -22.29
N VAL A 335 -19.13 0.17 -21.28
CA VAL A 335 -17.78 0.74 -21.34
C VAL A 335 -16.74 -0.38 -21.46
N GLY A 336 -16.99 -1.50 -20.76
CA GLY A 336 -16.07 -2.65 -20.67
C GLY A 336 -14.98 -2.45 -19.61
N PRO A 337 -14.10 -3.45 -19.38
CA PRO A 337 -12.90 -3.26 -18.55
C PRO A 337 -12.04 -2.08 -19.02
N CYS A 338 -11.19 -1.53 -18.14
CA CYS A 338 -10.36 -0.36 -18.46
C CYS A 338 -9.57 -0.53 -19.76
N ILE A 339 -8.88 -1.67 -19.94
CA ILE A 339 -8.23 -2.06 -21.20
C ILE A 339 -8.97 -3.26 -21.81
N THR A 340 -9.19 -3.23 -23.12
CA THR A 340 -9.75 -4.34 -23.89
C THR A 340 -9.00 -4.60 -25.20
N GLY A 341 -8.22 -3.65 -25.71
CA GLY A 341 -7.44 -3.79 -26.93
C GLY A 341 -6.17 -2.95 -26.93
N ILE A 342 -5.20 -3.36 -27.73
CA ILE A 342 -3.93 -2.66 -27.88
C ILE A 342 -3.53 -2.54 -29.35
N ILE A 343 -2.78 -1.49 -29.66
CA ILE A 343 -1.95 -1.39 -30.87
C ILE A 343 -0.50 -1.68 -30.47
N ASP A 344 0.06 -2.74 -31.02
CA ASP A 344 1.42 -3.19 -30.78
C ASP A 344 2.34 -2.74 -31.92
N LEU A 345 3.23 -1.80 -31.60
CA LEU A 345 4.20 -1.22 -32.54
C LEU A 345 5.63 -1.65 -32.21
N ARG A 346 5.81 -2.80 -31.56
CA ARG A 346 7.15 -3.30 -31.17
C ARG A 346 7.89 -3.99 -32.33
N SER A 347 7.16 -4.52 -33.31
CA SER A 347 7.77 -5.22 -34.45
C SER A 347 8.76 -4.34 -35.24
N PRO A 348 9.86 -4.91 -35.79
CA PRO A 348 10.90 -4.16 -36.51
C PRO A 348 10.39 -3.26 -37.65
N GLY A 349 9.27 -3.63 -38.29
CA GLY A 349 8.64 -2.87 -39.36
C GLY A 349 8.11 -1.50 -38.92
N TYR A 350 7.79 -1.30 -37.63
CA TYR A 350 7.30 -0.05 -37.08
C TYR A 350 8.40 0.78 -36.39
N THR A 351 9.53 0.14 -36.08
CA THR A 351 10.62 0.74 -35.31
C THR A 351 11.83 1.12 -36.15
N ASN A 352 11.76 0.98 -37.48
CA ASN A 352 12.90 1.14 -38.39
C ASN A 352 14.11 0.29 -37.95
N GLY A 353 13.84 -0.91 -37.42
CA GLY A 353 14.85 -1.84 -36.90
C GLY A 353 15.38 -1.53 -35.49
N LYS A 354 15.04 -0.40 -34.87
CA LYS A 354 15.48 -0.06 -33.52
C LYS A 354 14.49 -0.57 -32.46
N LYS A 355 14.76 -1.76 -31.91
CA LYS A 355 13.88 -2.41 -30.92
C LYS A 355 13.52 -1.53 -29.71
N SER A 356 14.43 -0.69 -29.24
CA SER A 356 14.19 0.26 -28.13
C SER A 356 13.16 1.35 -28.45
N GLU A 357 12.80 1.55 -29.72
CA GLU A 357 11.74 2.47 -30.12
C GLU A 357 10.37 1.78 -30.28
N GLY A 358 10.27 0.51 -29.88
CA GLY A 358 9.02 -0.24 -29.79
C GLY A 358 8.12 0.26 -28.69
N MET A 359 6.80 0.17 -28.90
CA MET A 359 5.81 0.60 -27.92
C MET A 359 4.51 -0.18 -28.07
N VAL A 360 3.78 -0.30 -26.97
CA VAL A 360 2.37 -0.71 -26.97
C VAL A 360 1.51 0.50 -26.65
N ILE A 361 0.39 0.65 -27.34
CA ILE A 361 -0.62 1.69 -27.10
C ILE A 361 -1.88 0.97 -26.67
N GLU A 362 -2.34 1.24 -25.47
CA GLU A 362 -3.57 0.70 -24.90
C GLU A 362 -4.65 1.77 -24.86
N GLU A 363 -5.89 1.36 -25.01
CA GLU A 363 -7.03 2.24 -24.77
C GLU A 363 -7.46 2.10 -23.31
N GLY A 364 -7.72 3.23 -22.65
CA GLY A 364 -8.06 3.31 -21.23
C GLY A 364 -9.40 3.96 -20.97
N VAL A 365 -9.92 3.71 -19.75
CA VAL A 365 -11.15 4.32 -19.23
C VAL A 365 -10.80 5.30 -18.13
N ILE A 366 -11.41 6.50 -18.16
CA ILE A 366 -11.36 7.42 -17.03
C ILE A 366 -12.48 7.03 -16.05
N PRO A 367 -12.19 6.68 -14.79
CA PRO A 367 -13.19 6.24 -13.83
C PRO A 367 -14.31 7.26 -13.61
N GLY A 368 -15.52 6.77 -13.38
CA GLY A 368 -16.67 7.62 -13.08
C GLY A 368 -16.47 8.49 -11.85
N ALA A 369 -15.79 7.95 -10.83
CA ALA A 369 -15.44 8.65 -9.60
C ALA A 369 -14.45 9.81 -9.79
N LEU A 370 -13.83 9.95 -10.97
CA LEU A 370 -12.91 11.04 -11.32
C LEU A 370 -13.43 11.87 -12.52
N SER A 371 -14.66 11.61 -12.97
CA SER A 371 -15.16 12.10 -14.26
C SER A 371 -15.43 13.61 -14.32
N ALA A 372 -15.80 14.29 -13.22
CA ALA A 372 -15.99 15.75 -13.25
C ALA A 372 -14.70 16.57 -13.43
N PHE A 373 -13.53 16.00 -13.14
CA PHE A 373 -12.25 16.68 -13.33
C PHE A 373 -11.78 16.69 -14.80
N VAL A 374 -12.30 15.77 -15.61
CA VAL A 374 -11.87 15.53 -17.00
C VAL A 374 -12.23 16.67 -17.97
N PRO A 375 -13.46 17.20 -18.00
CA PRO A 375 -13.81 18.31 -18.90
C PRO A 375 -12.97 19.57 -18.64
N TRP A 376 -12.68 19.87 -17.38
CA TRP A 376 -11.87 21.03 -17.01
C TRP A 376 -10.41 20.87 -17.46
N MET A 377 -9.82 19.69 -17.23
CA MET A 377 -8.46 19.34 -17.65
C MET A 377 -8.28 19.40 -19.18
N LEU A 378 -9.20 18.79 -19.94
CA LEU A 378 -9.11 18.70 -21.41
C LEU A 378 -9.44 20.03 -22.11
N THR A 379 -10.38 20.82 -21.58
CA THR A 379 -10.76 22.13 -22.15
C THR A 379 -9.66 23.17 -21.96
N PHE A 380 -8.94 23.12 -20.84
CA PHE A 380 -7.81 24.02 -20.58
C PHE A 380 -6.57 23.64 -21.39
N ALA A 381 -6.32 22.33 -21.60
CA ALA A 381 -5.22 21.84 -22.41
C ALA A 381 -5.42 22.12 -23.92
N SER A 382 -6.62 21.88 -24.46
CA SER A 382 -6.94 22.12 -25.88
C SER A 382 -6.82 23.59 -26.30
N LYS A 383 -7.21 24.54 -25.43
CA LYS A 383 -7.10 26.00 -25.69
C LYS A 383 -5.66 26.53 -25.78
N PHE A 384 -4.66 25.80 -25.30
CA PHE A 384 -3.26 26.27 -25.24
C PHE A 384 -2.25 25.37 -26.00
N THR A 385 -2.63 24.16 -26.42
CA THR A 385 -1.72 23.19 -27.07
C THR A 385 -2.30 22.43 -28.28
N GLY A 386 -3.56 22.68 -28.66
CA GLY A 386 -4.18 21.99 -29.79
C GLY A 386 -3.66 22.51 -31.14
N ASP A 387 -3.06 21.62 -31.93
CA ASP A 387 -2.90 21.85 -33.38
C ASP A 387 -4.22 21.47 -34.05
N ASP A 388 -4.97 22.47 -34.50
CA ASP A 388 -6.25 22.31 -35.19
C ASP A 388 -6.02 21.72 -36.59
N THR A 389 -6.66 20.60 -36.92
CA THR A 389 -6.41 19.87 -38.18
C THR A 389 -7.37 20.19 -39.32
N ASP A 390 -8.36 21.08 -39.13
CA ASP A 390 -9.24 21.53 -40.21
C ASP A 390 -9.57 23.03 -40.15
N SER A 391 -9.56 23.69 -41.31
CA SER A 391 -9.50 25.17 -41.40
C SER A 391 -10.82 25.81 -41.81
N GLY A 392 -11.40 26.68 -40.95
CA GLY A 392 -12.49 27.57 -41.35
C GLY A 392 -13.14 28.43 -40.24
N PHE A 393 -13.05 29.77 -40.36
CA PHE A 393 -13.60 30.78 -39.43
C PHE A 393 -15.14 30.71 -39.21
N ARG A 394 -15.87 29.97 -40.07
CA ARG A 394 -17.31 29.75 -39.94
C ARG A 394 -17.68 28.59 -39.01
N ASP A 395 -16.76 27.69 -38.67
CA ASP A 395 -17.01 26.60 -37.71
C ASP A 395 -16.88 27.08 -36.25
N PHE A 396 -16.01 28.06 -36.00
CA PHE A 396 -15.77 28.72 -34.71
C PHE A 396 -17.05 29.28 -34.05
N LEU A 397 -17.94 29.90 -34.83
CA LEU A 397 -19.19 30.47 -34.31
C LEU A 397 -20.25 29.40 -34.00
N ARG A 398 -20.18 28.22 -34.63
CA ARG A 398 -21.09 27.10 -34.41
C ARG A 398 -20.65 26.25 -33.21
N GLU A 399 -19.35 26.13 -32.97
CA GLU A 399 -18.76 25.49 -31.77
C GLU A 399 -19.02 26.30 -30.49
N THR A 400 -19.01 27.63 -30.60
CA THR A 400 -19.28 28.53 -29.46
C THR A 400 -20.73 28.43 -28.94
N TRP A 401 -21.69 28.00 -29.77
CA TRP A 401 -23.05 27.71 -29.32
C TRP A 401 -23.24 26.31 -28.73
N ARG A 402 -22.37 25.35 -29.08
CA ARG A 402 -22.26 24.04 -28.40
C ARG A 402 -21.58 24.16 -27.01
N TRP A 403 -20.73 25.16 -26.84
CA TRP A 403 -19.98 25.47 -25.60
C TRP A 403 -20.88 25.81 -24.39
N LEU A 404 -22.03 26.47 -24.58
CA LEU A 404 -22.99 26.73 -23.50
C LEU A 404 -23.84 25.51 -23.14
N GLY A 405 -23.97 24.54 -24.06
CA GLY A 405 -24.76 23.32 -23.85
C GLY A 405 -24.01 22.19 -23.13
N SER A 406 -22.68 22.13 -23.23
CA SER A 406 -21.84 21.08 -22.64
C SER A 406 -21.59 21.29 -21.14
N ILE A 407 -21.55 22.54 -20.67
CA ILE A 407 -21.48 22.88 -19.24
C ILE A 407 -22.75 22.42 -18.49
N PHE A 408 -23.90 22.32 -19.19
CA PHE A 408 -25.18 21.88 -18.62
C PHE A 408 -25.52 20.39 -18.82
N ARG A 409 -24.71 19.58 -19.54
CA ARG A 409 -25.08 18.20 -19.95
C ARG A 409 -24.21 17.05 -19.41
N GLY A 410 -23.19 17.34 -18.59
CA GLY A 410 -22.39 16.34 -17.84
C GLY A 410 -21.35 15.57 -18.67
N ALA A 411 -20.37 14.94 -18.00
CA ALA A 411 -19.20 14.26 -18.60
C ALA A 411 -19.53 13.10 -19.57
N TYR A 412 -20.76 12.59 -19.55
CA TYR A 412 -21.19 11.37 -20.23
C TYR A 412 -21.80 11.60 -21.63
N LYS A 413 -21.85 12.84 -22.12
CA LYS A 413 -22.43 13.19 -23.43
C LYS A 413 -21.56 14.21 -24.16
N GLY A 414 -21.64 14.24 -25.49
CA GLY A 414 -20.91 15.21 -26.32
C GLY A 414 -19.44 14.86 -26.50
N ALA A 415 -18.58 15.88 -26.56
CA ALA A 415 -17.16 15.73 -26.91
C ALA A 415 -16.38 14.75 -26.02
N THR A 416 -16.70 14.68 -24.72
CA THR A 416 -16.08 13.71 -23.78
C THR A 416 -16.46 12.25 -24.06
N ALA A 417 -17.65 11.98 -24.60
CA ALA A 417 -18.05 10.61 -24.98
C ALA A 417 -17.28 10.11 -26.22
N ASN A 418 -16.70 11.05 -26.99
CA ASN A 418 -15.85 10.81 -28.14
C ASN A 418 -14.36 11.01 -27.81
N THR A 419 -14.01 11.16 -26.53
CA THR A 419 -12.61 11.23 -26.11
C THR A 419 -12.09 9.82 -25.83
N MET A 420 -10.90 9.53 -26.33
CA MET A 420 -10.16 8.29 -26.08
C MET A 420 -8.95 8.57 -25.22
N THR A 421 -8.71 7.73 -24.20
CA THR A 421 -7.50 7.76 -23.38
C THR A 421 -6.50 6.77 -23.93
N TYR A 422 -5.26 7.21 -24.16
CA TYR A 422 -4.16 6.36 -24.58
C TYR A 422 -3.16 6.19 -23.45
N LEU A 423 -2.83 4.94 -23.16
CA LEU A 423 -1.79 4.55 -22.21
C LEU A 423 -0.70 3.86 -23.00
N VAL A 424 0.52 4.37 -22.93
CA VAL A 424 1.64 3.87 -23.74
C VAL A 424 2.75 3.39 -22.84
N MET A 425 3.34 2.25 -23.18
CA MET A 425 4.57 1.75 -22.58
C MET A 425 5.64 1.62 -23.65
N THR A 426 6.87 2.05 -23.33
CA THR A 426 8.03 2.03 -24.24
C THR A 426 9.33 2.00 -23.42
N HIS A 427 10.47 2.36 -24.01
CA HIS A 427 11.77 2.30 -23.35
C HIS A 427 12.39 3.70 -23.16
N ASP A 428 12.31 4.21 -21.93
CA ASP A 428 13.21 5.24 -21.42
C ASP A 428 14.61 4.67 -21.09
N ASP A 429 15.53 5.57 -20.74
CA ASP A 429 16.94 5.26 -20.42
C ASP A 429 17.19 4.71 -19.01
N GLY A 430 16.17 4.68 -18.15
CA GLY A 430 16.24 4.22 -16.76
C GLY A 430 17.36 4.86 -15.94
N GLN A 431 17.59 6.17 -16.10
CA GLN A 431 18.62 6.91 -15.34
C GLN A 431 18.06 7.63 -14.09
N GLY A 432 16.84 7.33 -13.67
CA GLY A 432 16.28 7.92 -12.47
C GLY A 432 17.01 7.48 -11.20
N GLU A 433 16.99 8.35 -10.19
CA GLU A 433 17.58 8.13 -8.88
C GLU A 433 16.57 8.43 -7.76
N LEU A 434 16.48 7.50 -6.81
CA LEU A 434 15.70 7.58 -5.59
C LEU A 434 16.60 7.95 -4.42
N TYR A 435 16.18 8.93 -3.62
CA TYR A 435 16.91 9.37 -2.43
C TYR A 435 15.95 9.91 -1.37
N LEU A 436 16.40 10.00 -0.13
CA LEU A 436 15.64 10.63 0.94
C LEU A 436 15.97 12.12 1.04
N LYS A 437 14.93 12.93 1.20
CA LYS A 437 15.01 14.34 1.59
C LYS A 437 13.96 14.59 2.66
N ASP A 438 14.39 15.07 3.82
CA ASP A 438 13.51 15.31 4.98
C ASP A 438 12.71 14.04 5.35
N GLU A 439 13.40 12.89 5.42
CA GLU A 439 12.82 11.55 5.67
C GLU A 439 11.78 11.06 4.66
N ARG A 440 11.59 11.76 3.54
CA ARG A 440 10.67 11.38 2.46
C ARG A 440 11.40 11.02 1.18
N LEU A 441 10.95 9.97 0.50
CA LEU A 441 11.50 9.55 -0.77
C LEU A 441 11.24 10.57 -1.88
N ARG A 442 12.26 10.86 -2.68
CA ARG A 442 12.22 11.74 -3.85
C ARG A 442 12.85 11.07 -5.05
N ILE A 443 12.41 11.51 -6.23
CA ILE A 443 12.91 11.05 -7.52
C ILE A 443 13.60 12.20 -8.23
N ASP A 444 14.87 12.02 -8.57
CA ASP A 444 15.58 12.86 -9.52
C ASP A 444 15.83 12.13 -10.84
N TRP A 445 15.67 12.85 -11.94
CA TRP A 445 15.81 12.31 -13.30
C TRP A 445 15.78 13.47 -14.29
N ASP A 446 16.92 14.16 -14.39
CA ASP A 446 17.03 15.31 -15.26
C ASP A 446 16.66 14.95 -16.71
N ASP A 447 15.89 15.82 -17.34
CA ASP A 447 15.54 15.78 -18.76
C ASP A 447 14.82 14.52 -19.29
N VAL A 448 14.26 13.67 -18.43
CA VAL A 448 13.49 12.48 -18.85
C VAL A 448 12.39 12.83 -19.88
N GLY A 449 11.65 13.92 -19.66
CA GLY A 449 10.59 14.37 -20.57
C GLY A 449 11.08 14.87 -21.94
N LYS A 450 12.40 15.06 -22.13
CA LYS A 450 13.01 15.49 -23.40
C LYS A 450 13.58 14.33 -24.21
N GLN A 451 13.51 13.10 -23.72
CA GLN A 451 14.01 11.94 -24.47
C GLN A 451 13.23 11.78 -25.79
N SER A 452 13.95 11.49 -26.87
CA SER A 452 13.40 11.42 -28.23
C SER A 452 12.29 10.36 -28.40
N ILE A 453 12.28 9.34 -27.53
CA ILE A 453 11.25 8.31 -27.54
C ILE A 453 9.85 8.90 -27.26
N PHE A 454 9.72 9.90 -26.38
CA PHE A 454 8.44 10.52 -26.06
C PHE A 454 7.91 11.42 -27.19
N GLU A 455 8.81 11.96 -28.02
CA GLU A 455 8.42 12.62 -29.26
C GLU A 455 7.83 11.61 -30.26
N LYS A 456 8.47 10.44 -30.40
CA LYS A 456 7.96 9.36 -31.25
C LYS A 456 6.60 8.84 -30.78
N VAL A 457 6.43 8.66 -29.46
CA VAL A 457 5.13 8.32 -28.86
C VAL A 457 4.09 9.37 -29.25
N SER A 458 4.39 10.66 -29.05
CA SER A 458 3.49 11.75 -29.40
C SER A 458 3.11 11.73 -30.90
N GLN A 459 4.07 11.47 -31.79
CA GLN A 459 3.83 11.35 -33.23
C GLN A 459 2.91 10.17 -33.57
N ASN A 460 3.08 9.02 -32.91
CA ASN A 460 2.22 7.86 -33.13
C ASN A 460 0.81 8.10 -32.59
N LEU A 461 0.65 8.71 -31.40
CA LEU A 461 -0.67 9.07 -30.87
C LEU A 461 -1.40 10.10 -31.74
N ARG A 462 -0.67 11.05 -32.36
CA ARG A 462 -1.24 11.94 -33.39
C ARG A 462 -1.77 11.17 -34.60
N LYS A 463 -1.05 10.13 -35.05
CA LYS A 463 -1.52 9.26 -36.14
C LYS A 463 -2.78 8.51 -35.73
N VAL A 464 -2.80 7.86 -34.55
CA VAL A 464 -3.98 7.17 -34.01
C VAL A 464 -5.18 8.11 -33.99
N THR A 465 -5.02 9.30 -33.40
CA THR A 465 -6.11 10.28 -33.27
C THR A 465 -6.58 10.81 -34.62
N LYS A 466 -5.67 11.01 -35.58
CA LYS A 466 -6.02 11.43 -36.94
C LYS A 466 -6.88 10.40 -37.66
N GLU A 467 -6.60 9.11 -37.51
CA GLU A 467 -7.45 8.05 -38.10
C GLU A 467 -8.87 8.02 -37.48
N LEU A 468 -9.03 8.55 -36.26
CA LEU A 468 -10.32 8.69 -35.58
C LEU A 468 -11.01 10.04 -35.83
N GLY A 469 -10.41 10.94 -36.61
CA GLY A 469 -10.98 12.25 -36.93
C GLY A 469 -11.02 13.23 -35.75
N GLY A 470 -10.22 13.02 -34.69
CA GLY A 470 -10.22 13.89 -33.51
C GLY A 470 -9.02 14.82 -33.38
N THR A 471 -8.97 15.56 -32.28
CA THR A 471 -7.87 16.45 -31.91
C THR A 471 -6.94 15.76 -30.91
N TYR A 472 -5.66 15.62 -31.24
CA TYR A 472 -4.70 15.07 -30.28
C TYR A 472 -4.38 16.12 -29.20
N VAL A 473 -4.65 15.75 -27.94
CA VAL A 473 -4.29 16.56 -26.77
C VAL A 473 -3.10 15.90 -26.10
N LYS A 474 -1.96 16.59 -26.14
CA LYS A 474 -0.76 16.18 -25.40
C LYS A 474 -1.02 16.28 -23.90
N ASN A 475 -0.36 15.45 -23.10
CA ASN A 475 -0.51 15.40 -21.64
C ASN A 475 -0.57 16.84 -21.04
N PRO A 476 -1.58 17.17 -20.19
CA PRO A 476 -1.71 18.49 -19.55
C PRO A 476 -0.45 18.97 -18.81
N SER A 477 0.43 18.06 -18.37
CA SER A 477 1.72 18.36 -17.74
C SER A 477 2.79 18.92 -18.71
N TRP A 478 2.53 18.93 -20.02
CA TRP A 478 3.47 19.36 -21.06
C TRP A 478 3.46 20.89 -21.34
N ASN A 479 2.67 21.66 -20.58
CA ASN A 479 2.64 23.11 -20.67
C ASN A 479 3.95 23.76 -20.17
N ARG A 480 4.30 24.93 -20.73
CA ARG A 480 5.45 25.76 -20.32
C ARG A 480 5.45 26.14 -18.82
N LEU A 481 4.28 26.05 -18.17
CA LEU A 481 4.08 26.23 -16.72
C LEU A 481 4.50 25.00 -15.87
N PHE A 482 4.45 23.78 -16.42
CA PHE A 482 4.63 22.51 -15.69
C PHE A 482 5.89 21.69 -16.10
N LYS A 483 6.78 22.27 -16.93
CA LYS A 483 8.16 21.80 -17.20
C LYS A 483 8.32 20.34 -17.69
N HIS A 484 7.42 19.81 -18.53
CA HIS A 484 7.54 18.46 -19.14
C HIS A 484 7.56 17.29 -18.13
N ARG A 485 6.83 17.40 -17.02
CA ARG A 485 6.75 16.32 -16.02
C ARG A 485 6.01 15.10 -16.57
N LEU A 486 6.64 13.93 -16.50
CA LEU A 486 6.01 12.64 -16.82
C LEU A 486 5.18 12.13 -15.64
N THR A 487 4.26 11.20 -15.91
CA THR A 487 3.54 10.48 -14.86
C THR A 487 3.60 9.00 -15.20
N THR A 488 4.08 8.19 -14.26
CA THR A 488 4.15 6.74 -14.40
C THR A 488 3.22 6.07 -13.39
N VAL A 489 2.62 4.97 -13.83
CA VAL A 489 1.89 4.01 -12.98
C VAL A 489 2.67 2.69 -12.87
N HIS A 490 3.84 2.62 -13.51
CA HIS A 490 4.74 1.48 -13.55
C HIS A 490 6.15 1.88 -13.09
N PRO A 491 6.33 2.40 -11.85
CA PRO A 491 7.66 2.61 -11.30
C PRO A 491 8.40 1.27 -11.19
N LEU A 492 9.66 1.22 -11.62
CA LEU A 492 10.55 0.06 -11.55
C LEU A 492 11.98 0.49 -11.18
N GLY A 493 12.79 -0.43 -10.67
CA GLY A 493 14.19 -0.18 -10.32
C GLY A 493 14.42 0.41 -8.92
N GLY A 494 15.63 0.86 -8.60
CA GLY A 494 16.00 1.33 -7.25
C GLY A 494 16.70 0.28 -6.39
N CYS A 495 16.29 -0.99 -6.46
CA CYS A 495 17.00 -2.11 -5.82
C CYS A 495 17.36 -3.19 -6.85
N ILE A 496 17.90 -2.76 -7.99
CA ILE A 496 18.02 -3.58 -9.20
C ILE A 496 18.81 -4.87 -9.01
N MET A 497 18.45 -5.89 -9.78
CA MET A 497 19.29 -7.07 -9.94
C MET A 497 20.64 -6.72 -10.58
N GLY A 498 21.70 -7.37 -10.11
CA GLY A 498 23.05 -7.27 -10.66
C GLY A 498 23.79 -8.60 -10.66
N LYS A 499 24.95 -8.64 -11.30
CA LYS A 499 25.87 -9.79 -11.21
C LYS A 499 26.61 -9.82 -9.85
N ASP A 500 26.78 -8.65 -9.25
CA ASP A 500 27.53 -8.36 -8.04
C ASP A 500 27.04 -7.02 -7.44
N ALA A 501 27.53 -6.70 -6.25
CA ALA A 501 27.20 -5.47 -5.55
C ALA A 501 27.63 -4.17 -6.27
N GLU A 502 28.52 -4.25 -7.25
CA GLU A 502 28.94 -3.09 -8.05
C GLU A 502 27.95 -2.76 -9.18
N SER A 503 27.09 -3.72 -9.53
CA SER A 503 26.16 -3.61 -10.66
C SER A 503 24.69 -3.76 -10.27
N GLY A 504 24.38 -4.11 -9.02
CA GLY A 504 23.02 -4.11 -8.49
C GLY A 504 22.97 -4.22 -6.97
N VAL A 505 21.75 -4.20 -6.43
CA VAL A 505 21.45 -4.33 -4.99
C VAL A 505 21.13 -5.76 -4.62
N VAL A 506 20.56 -6.53 -5.54
CA VAL A 506 20.23 -7.94 -5.32
C VAL A 506 20.85 -8.86 -6.37
N ASN A 507 21.11 -10.11 -5.97
CA ASN A 507 21.52 -11.14 -6.91
C ASN A 507 20.32 -11.66 -7.73
N HIS A 508 20.56 -12.65 -8.59
CA HIS A 508 19.52 -13.22 -9.46
C HIS A 508 18.35 -13.93 -8.73
N LYS A 509 18.45 -14.18 -7.42
CA LYS A 509 17.43 -14.81 -6.58
C LYS A 509 16.66 -13.78 -5.74
N GLY A 510 16.98 -12.50 -5.89
CA GLY A 510 16.45 -11.42 -5.05
C GLY A 510 17.16 -11.27 -3.70
N GLN A 511 18.26 -11.97 -3.42
CA GLN A 511 19.00 -11.79 -2.16
C GLN A 511 19.79 -10.48 -2.18
N VAL A 512 19.72 -9.71 -1.10
CA VAL A 512 20.42 -8.43 -0.96
C VAL A 512 21.93 -8.66 -0.80
N PHE A 513 22.74 -7.95 -1.59
CA PHE A 513 24.18 -7.95 -1.42
C PHE A 513 24.59 -7.27 -0.11
N SER A 514 25.48 -7.90 0.66
CA SER A 514 25.86 -7.47 2.02
C SER A 514 26.99 -6.45 2.06
N GLY A 515 27.17 -5.68 0.98
CA GLY A 515 28.23 -4.69 0.86
C GLY A 515 28.23 -4.00 -0.50
N ASN A 516 29.31 -3.27 -0.78
CA ASN A 516 29.46 -2.47 -2.01
C ASN A 516 30.26 -3.17 -3.12
N ARG A 517 30.84 -4.33 -2.86
CA ARG A 517 31.66 -5.09 -3.81
C ARG A 517 31.47 -6.59 -3.63
N GLY A 518 31.76 -7.35 -4.69
CA GLY A 518 31.68 -8.81 -4.66
C GLY A 518 30.25 -9.33 -4.74
N SER A 519 30.09 -10.63 -4.45
CA SER A 519 28.83 -11.36 -4.61
C SER A 519 28.25 -11.87 -3.31
N ASP A 520 28.81 -11.44 -2.17
CA ASP A 520 28.32 -11.84 -0.85
C ASP A 520 26.94 -11.23 -0.60
N VAL A 521 26.07 -12.03 -0.01
CA VAL A 521 24.67 -11.68 0.24
C VAL A 521 24.32 -11.94 1.69
N TYR A 522 23.34 -11.20 2.17
CA TYR A 522 22.70 -11.48 3.45
C TYR A 522 21.95 -12.81 3.38
N ASP A 523 22.15 -13.66 4.39
CA ASP A 523 21.22 -14.76 4.61
C ASP A 523 19.92 -14.20 5.21
N GLY A 524 18.78 -14.65 4.70
CA GLY A 524 17.46 -14.23 5.16
C GLY A 524 16.95 -12.87 4.66
N LEU A 525 17.70 -12.07 3.89
CA LEU A 525 17.18 -10.80 3.34
C LEU A 525 16.97 -10.83 1.83
N TYR A 526 15.71 -10.69 1.42
CA TYR A 526 15.29 -10.79 0.03
C TYR A 526 14.44 -9.58 -0.40
N ILE A 527 14.46 -9.28 -1.70
CA ILE A 527 13.56 -8.32 -2.33
C ILE A 527 12.85 -8.99 -3.50
N SER A 528 11.53 -8.82 -3.59
CA SER A 528 10.70 -9.60 -4.51
C SER A 528 9.61 -8.79 -5.23
N ASP A 529 9.81 -7.48 -5.43
CA ASP A 529 8.87 -6.60 -6.15
C ASP A 529 9.49 -5.87 -7.37
N GLY A 530 8.81 -4.86 -7.91
CA GLY A 530 9.27 -4.10 -9.08
C GLY A 530 10.62 -3.38 -8.92
N SER A 531 11.13 -3.20 -7.69
CA SER A 531 12.42 -2.54 -7.44
C SER A 531 13.61 -3.32 -7.99
N ILE A 532 13.48 -4.65 -8.13
CA ILE A 532 14.59 -5.51 -8.58
C ILE A 532 14.75 -5.53 -10.10
N ILE A 533 13.82 -4.92 -10.83
CA ILE A 533 13.84 -4.91 -12.30
C ILE A 533 14.87 -3.87 -12.78
N PRO A 534 15.90 -4.28 -13.55
CA PRO A 534 17.05 -3.41 -13.84
C PRO A 534 16.84 -2.45 -15.02
N ARG A 535 15.68 -2.52 -15.70
CA ARG A 535 15.40 -1.76 -16.93
C ARG A 535 13.91 -1.67 -17.26
N THR A 536 13.57 -0.82 -18.21
CA THR A 536 12.23 -0.77 -18.84
C THR A 536 11.85 -2.10 -19.47
N LEU A 537 10.58 -2.48 -19.31
CA LEU A 537 10.00 -3.68 -19.90
C LEU A 537 9.26 -3.39 -21.22
N GLY A 538 8.79 -2.15 -21.43
CA GLY A 538 8.03 -1.77 -22.62
C GLY A 538 6.61 -2.37 -22.67
N VAL A 539 6.15 -2.96 -21.56
CA VAL A 539 4.81 -3.55 -21.34
C VAL A 539 4.43 -3.39 -19.86
N ASN A 540 3.18 -3.66 -19.51
CA ASN A 540 2.72 -3.62 -18.12
C ASN A 540 3.55 -4.62 -17.27
N PRO A 541 4.09 -4.19 -16.12
CA PRO A 541 5.11 -4.94 -15.40
C PRO A 541 4.58 -6.09 -14.55
N LEU A 542 3.27 -6.16 -14.29
CA LEU A 542 2.70 -7.04 -13.26
C LEU A 542 3.06 -8.52 -13.47
N LEU A 543 3.05 -8.99 -14.73
CA LEU A 543 3.35 -10.39 -15.03
C LEU A 543 4.83 -10.70 -14.77
N THR A 544 5.73 -9.81 -15.19
CA THR A 544 7.17 -9.96 -14.92
C THR A 544 7.47 -9.91 -13.42
N ILE A 545 6.86 -8.97 -12.68
CA ILE A 545 7.01 -8.91 -11.21
C ILE A 545 6.53 -10.23 -10.57
N SER A 546 5.37 -10.73 -11.01
CA SER A 546 4.80 -11.97 -10.48
C SER A 546 5.69 -13.18 -10.77
N ALA A 547 6.20 -13.31 -11.99
CA ALA A 547 7.08 -14.40 -12.38
C ALA A 547 8.42 -14.37 -11.64
N LEU A 548 9.00 -13.17 -11.42
CA LEU A 548 10.21 -13.03 -10.61
C LEU A 548 9.96 -13.41 -9.15
N ALA A 549 8.80 -13.05 -8.60
CA ALA A 549 8.45 -13.41 -7.23
C ALA A 549 8.25 -14.92 -7.03
N GLU A 550 7.52 -15.58 -7.92
CA GLU A 550 7.39 -17.04 -7.94
C GLU A 550 8.77 -17.71 -8.06
N ARG A 551 9.63 -17.20 -8.96
CA ARG A 551 10.98 -17.71 -9.16
C ARG A 551 11.86 -17.54 -7.91
N ASN A 552 11.81 -16.38 -7.26
CA ASN A 552 12.54 -16.14 -6.02
C ASN A 552 12.08 -17.09 -4.91
N CYS A 553 10.76 -17.30 -4.75
CA CYS A 553 10.22 -18.24 -3.77
C CYS A 553 10.68 -19.68 -4.03
N LYS A 554 10.74 -20.12 -5.30
CA LYS A 554 11.30 -21.44 -5.67
C LYS A 554 12.76 -21.57 -5.25
N TYR A 555 13.58 -20.54 -5.43
CA TYR A 555 14.97 -20.58 -4.96
C TYR A 555 15.08 -20.55 -3.44
N ILE A 556 14.30 -19.73 -2.73
CA ILE A 556 14.27 -19.71 -1.27
C ILE A 556 13.97 -21.11 -0.73
N ALA A 557 12.94 -21.76 -1.28
CA ALA A 557 12.57 -23.11 -0.89
C ALA A 557 13.66 -24.13 -1.23
N ARG A 558 14.19 -24.10 -2.46
CA ARG A 558 15.26 -25.02 -2.91
C ARG A 558 16.51 -24.91 -2.05
N ASP A 559 16.97 -23.69 -1.77
CA ASP A 559 18.19 -23.43 -1.02
C ASP A 559 18.07 -23.91 0.44
N ARG A 560 16.84 -24.04 0.96
CA ARG A 560 16.54 -24.51 2.33
C ARG A 560 15.93 -25.92 2.41
N GLY A 561 15.85 -26.62 1.27
CA GLY A 561 15.23 -27.96 1.21
C GLY A 561 13.73 -27.98 1.54
N TRP A 562 13.02 -26.85 1.36
CA TRP A 562 11.58 -26.76 1.56
C TRP A 562 10.83 -27.20 0.31
N THR A 563 9.61 -27.70 0.49
CA THR A 563 8.69 -28.05 -0.60
C THR A 563 7.53 -27.08 -0.58
N ILE A 564 7.23 -26.45 -1.72
CA ILE A 564 6.04 -25.61 -1.91
C ILE A 564 5.00 -26.45 -2.65
N ASP A 565 3.81 -26.61 -2.07
CA ASP A 565 2.67 -27.21 -2.77
C ASP A 565 2.04 -26.21 -3.74
N TYR A 566 2.15 -26.46 -5.05
CA TYR A 566 1.53 -25.65 -6.11
C TYR A 566 0.16 -26.15 -6.56
N SER A 567 -0.39 -27.19 -5.91
CA SER A 567 -1.71 -27.71 -6.25
C SER A 567 -2.83 -26.74 -5.85
N PHE A 568 -3.79 -26.59 -6.77
CA PHE A 568 -5.04 -25.86 -6.55
C PHE A 568 -6.11 -26.85 -6.06
N ASN A 569 -5.87 -27.43 -4.89
CA ASN A 569 -6.94 -28.14 -4.20
C ASN A 569 -7.94 -27.08 -3.78
N ASN A 570 -9.16 -27.12 -4.31
CA ASN A 570 -10.24 -26.14 -4.13
C ASN A 570 -10.77 -26.12 -2.69
N GLN A 571 -9.86 -25.97 -1.72
CA GLN A 571 -10.15 -25.81 -0.31
C GLN A 571 -10.66 -24.38 -0.18
N GLY A 572 -11.96 -24.24 0.12
CA GLY A 572 -12.50 -22.97 0.59
C GLY A 572 -11.71 -22.51 1.82
N LEU A 573 -11.79 -21.21 2.14
CA LEU A 573 -11.08 -20.62 3.28
C LEU A 573 -11.11 -21.55 4.49
N ASN A 574 -9.93 -22.12 4.84
CA ASN A 574 -9.81 -23.07 5.93
C ASN A 574 -10.42 -22.41 7.17
N GLY A 575 -11.46 -23.06 7.69
CA GLY A 575 -12.46 -22.41 8.51
C GLY A 575 -11.90 -21.76 9.76
N SER A 576 -11.69 -20.44 9.70
CA SER A 576 -12.26 -19.60 10.73
C SER A 576 -13.61 -19.10 10.22
N LYS A 577 -14.64 -19.96 10.28
CA LYS A 577 -15.96 -19.43 10.63
C LYS A 577 -15.78 -18.83 12.02
N LYS A 578 -15.28 -17.60 12.13
CA LYS A 578 -15.76 -16.75 13.20
C LYS A 578 -17.25 -16.68 12.89
N GLU A 579 -18.06 -17.30 13.76
CA GLU A 579 -19.48 -16.97 13.80
C GLU A 579 -19.57 -15.46 13.65
N GLY A 580 -20.40 -14.99 12.72
CA GLY A 580 -20.56 -13.57 12.46
C GLY A 580 -21.04 -12.89 13.73
N LYS A 581 -20.12 -12.52 14.62
CA LYS A 581 -20.32 -11.41 15.53
C LYS A 581 -20.43 -10.23 14.58
N GLU A 582 -21.60 -9.60 14.57
CA GLU A 582 -21.70 -8.25 14.00
C GLU A 582 -20.50 -7.45 14.52
N GLU A 583 -19.79 -6.76 13.61
CA GLU A 583 -18.76 -5.81 14.03
C GLU A 583 -19.48 -4.76 14.88
N VAL A 584 -19.38 -4.93 16.19
CA VAL A 584 -19.85 -3.95 17.16
C VAL A 584 -18.86 -2.79 17.17
N PRO A 585 -19.33 -1.55 17.33
CA PRO A 585 -18.43 -0.40 17.39
C PRO A 585 -17.44 -0.54 18.55
N GLY A 586 -16.16 -0.37 18.26
CA GLY A 586 -15.08 -0.31 19.25
C GLY A 586 -14.64 1.12 19.53
N ILE A 587 -13.62 1.27 20.37
CA ILE A 587 -12.97 2.55 20.65
C ILE A 587 -11.47 2.37 20.73
N GLN A 588 -10.72 3.36 20.26
CA GLN A 588 -9.29 3.46 20.50
C GLN A 588 -8.88 4.86 20.90
N PHE A 589 -7.78 4.97 21.65
CA PHE A 589 -7.09 6.22 21.93
C PHE A 589 -5.62 5.95 22.25
N THR A 590 -4.77 6.94 22.02
CA THR A 590 -3.33 6.86 22.26
C THR A 590 -2.90 7.86 23.33
N GLU A 591 -2.10 7.38 24.28
CA GLU A 591 -1.58 8.11 25.44
C GLU A 591 -0.05 8.10 25.44
N ARG A 592 0.57 9.20 25.92
CA ARG A 592 1.99 9.28 26.25
C ARG A 592 2.14 9.64 27.72
N MET A 593 2.92 8.85 28.46
CA MET A 593 3.32 9.17 29.84
C MET A 593 4.83 9.21 29.97
N THR A 594 5.33 10.10 30.84
CA THR A 594 6.77 10.31 31.08
C THR A 594 7.03 10.49 32.57
N GLY A 595 8.17 9.99 33.05
CA GLY A 595 8.58 10.13 34.44
C GLY A 595 9.89 9.38 34.69
N TYR A 596 10.03 8.86 35.90
CA TYR A 596 11.28 8.26 36.36
C TYR A 596 11.01 6.98 37.14
N PHE A 597 11.98 6.08 37.09
CA PHE A 597 11.96 4.76 37.71
C PHE A 597 13.36 4.41 38.22
N ALA A 598 13.46 3.63 39.29
CA ALA A 598 14.76 3.13 39.74
C ALA A 598 14.72 1.67 40.21
N VAL A 599 15.76 0.93 39.81
CA VAL A 599 15.99 -0.46 40.22
C VAL A 599 16.30 -0.53 41.72
N GLY A 600 15.79 -1.57 42.38
CA GLY A 600 16.03 -1.90 43.79
C GLY A 600 15.34 -0.95 44.77
N THR A 601 14.13 -0.50 44.44
CA THR A 601 13.33 0.39 45.29
C THR A 601 12.00 -0.26 45.68
N ASP A 602 11.59 -0.06 46.93
CA ASP A 602 10.43 -0.75 47.52
C ASP A 602 9.14 0.10 47.50
N SER A 603 9.25 1.43 47.32
CA SER A 603 8.12 2.37 47.18
C SER A 603 8.21 3.17 45.87
N TYR A 604 7.08 3.68 45.38
CA TYR A 604 7.01 4.43 44.13
C TYR A 604 7.72 5.78 44.20
N GLU A 605 7.61 6.49 45.32
CA GLU A 605 8.24 7.80 45.56
C GLU A 605 9.77 7.65 45.63
N ALA A 606 10.25 6.66 46.38
CA ALA A 606 11.68 6.36 46.45
C ALA A 606 12.24 5.97 45.06
N GLY A 607 11.46 5.19 44.29
CA GLY A 607 11.75 4.85 42.90
C GLY A 607 11.84 6.07 41.99
N TYR A 608 10.88 6.99 42.09
CA TYR A 608 10.85 8.23 41.33
C TYR A 608 12.02 9.17 41.69
N ASP A 609 12.21 9.46 42.97
CA ASP A 609 13.24 10.38 43.44
C ASP A 609 14.65 9.88 43.11
N LYS A 610 14.91 8.58 43.31
CA LYS A 610 16.16 7.95 42.90
C LYS A 610 16.31 7.96 41.38
N GLY A 611 15.24 7.69 40.63
CA GLY A 611 15.27 7.72 39.17
C GLY A 611 15.61 9.12 38.63
N VAL A 612 15.13 10.19 39.28
CA VAL A 612 15.53 11.57 38.95
C VAL A 612 17.02 11.80 39.22
N LEU A 613 17.53 11.33 40.36
CA LEU A 613 18.94 11.47 40.73
C LEU A 613 19.87 10.70 39.79
N ASP A 614 19.45 9.50 39.36
CA ASP A 614 20.20 8.59 38.51
C ASP A 614 19.98 8.87 37.00
N ASP A 615 19.15 9.87 36.65
CA ASP A 615 18.69 10.18 35.28
C ASP A 615 18.08 8.95 34.55
N SER A 616 17.39 8.11 35.31
CA SER A 616 16.73 6.89 34.85
C SER A 616 15.29 7.19 34.42
N ALA A 617 15.18 7.81 33.25
CA ALA A 617 13.90 8.16 32.65
C ALA A 617 13.09 6.91 32.25
N LEU A 618 11.77 6.99 32.41
CA LEU A 618 10.83 6.00 31.92
C LEU A 618 9.71 6.73 31.17
N SER A 619 9.35 6.24 29.98
CA SER A 619 8.20 6.76 29.24
C SER A 619 7.59 5.73 28.32
N PHE A 620 6.37 5.97 27.87
CA PHE A 620 5.73 5.14 26.84
C PHE A 620 4.88 5.96 25.89
N VAL A 621 4.60 5.37 24.73
CA VAL A 621 3.51 5.77 23.83
C VAL A 621 2.67 4.52 23.56
N LEU A 622 1.47 4.47 24.13
CA LEU A 622 0.59 3.30 24.05
C LEU A 622 -0.74 3.66 23.42
N THR A 623 -1.26 2.75 22.61
CA THR A 623 -2.63 2.79 22.12
C THR A 623 -3.45 1.77 22.88
N VAL A 624 -4.54 2.23 23.50
CA VAL A 624 -5.60 1.40 24.06
C VAL A 624 -6.62 1.15 22.96
N ARG A 625 -7.03 -0.11 22.77
CA ARG A 625 -8.12 -0.48 21.87
C ARG A 625 -9.09 -1.44 22.54
N SER A 626 -10.37 -1.11 22.50
CA SER A 626 -11.45 -2.05 22.74
C SER A 626 -12.19 -2.31 21.42
N ASN A 627 -12.42 -3.58 21.11
CA ASN A 627 -13.23 -3.98 19.96
C ASN A 627 -14.74 -3.89 20.22
N ASP A 628 -15.14 -3.61 21.47
CA ASP A 628 -16.54 -3.42 21.86
C ASP A 628 -16.62 -2.30 22.91
N VAL A 629 -17.03 -1.12 22.46
CA VAL A 629 -17.19 0.04 23.34
C VAL A 629 -18.33 -0.16 24.33
N GLU A 630 -19.37 -0.92 24.02
CA GLU A 630 -20.44 -1.13 25.00
C GLU A 630 -20.00 -2.08 26.10
N ASN A 631 -19.25 -3.14 25.77
CA ASN A 631 -18.66 -4.00 26.78
C ASN A 631 -17.69 -3.21 27.68
N MET A 632 -16.85 -2.36 27.09
CA MET A 632 -15.92 -1.49 27.83
C MET A 632 -16.62 -0.58 28.85
N LEU A 633 -17.83 -0.12 28.56
CA LEU A 633 -18.57 0.80 29.41
C LEU A 633 -19.46 0.12 30.46
N ASN A 634 -19.73 -1.18 30.32
CA ASN A 634 -20.70 -1.89 31.16
C ASN A 634 -20.08 -3.01 32.02
N ASP A 635 -18.87 -3.48 31.69
CA ASP A 635 -18.16 -4.51 32.45
C ASP A 635 -16.86 -3.92 33.00
N SER A 636 -16.71 -3.83 34.31
CA SER A 636 -15.49 -3.32 34.95
C SER A 636 -14.27 -4.22 34.69
N ASN A 637 -14.48 -5.50 34.37
CA ASN A 637 -13.43 -6.43 33.98
C ASN A 637 -13.24 -6.51 32.46
N HIS A 638 -13.77 -5.55 31.69
CA HIS A 638 -13.66 -5.56 30.24
C HIS A 638 -12.19 -5.72 29.81
N PRO A 639 -11.89 -6.55 28.80
CA PRO A 639 -10.58 -6.56 28.20
C PRO A 639 -10.49 -5.43 27.16
N ALA A 640 -9.59 -4.48 27.36
CA ALA A 640 -9.07 -3.65 26.28
C ALA A 640 -7.59 -4.00 26.07
N GLU A 641 -7.14 -3.99 24.82
CA GLU A 641 -5.77 -4.37 24.47
C GLU A 641 -4.87 -3.12 24.43
N LEU A 642 -3.59 -3.30 24.78
CA LEU A 642 -2.55 -2.29 24.73
C LEU A 642 -1.46 -2.70 23.75
N PHE A 643 -1.03 -1.76 22.91
CA PHE A 643 0.13 -1.93 22.04
C PHE A 643 0.89 -0.60 21.86
N GLY A 644 2.19 -0.67 21.61
CA GLY A 644 3.05 0.50 21.46
C GLY A 644 4.49 0.22 21.87
N SER A 645 5.19 1.25 22.33
CA SER A 645 6.57 1.12 22.81
C SER A 645 6.79 1.81 24.16
N VAL A 646 7.82 1.34 24.85
CA VAL A 646 8.26 1.82 26.16
C VAL A 646 9.75 2.16 26.08
N GLN A 647 10.11 3.35 26.52
CA GLN A 647 11.49 3.83 26.64
C GLN A 647 11.94 3.71 28.09
N ALA A 648 12.94 2.87 28.33
CA ALA A 648 13.53 2.65 29.64
C ALA A 648 15.04 2.41 29.52
N PRO A 649 15.87 3.46 29.37
CA PRO A 649 17.33 3.34 29.19
C PRO A 649 18.06 2.55 30.28
N ALA A 650 17.47 2.48 31.48
CA ALA A 650 18.00 1.64 32.56
C ALA A 650 17.84 0.12 32.31
N LEU A 651 17.00 -0.30 31.35
CA LEU A 651 16.72 -1.70 31.01
C LEU A 651 17.29 -2.11 29.64
N SER A 652 17.22 -1.23 28.65
CA SER A 652 17.71 -1.43 27.28
C SER A 652 18.05 -0.08 26.66
N ASP A 653 19.07 -0.05 25.80
CA ASP A 653 19.47 1.17 25.08
C ASP A 653 18.42 1.56 24.02
N ASP A 654 17.61 0.60 23.55
CA ASP A 654 16.58 0.77 22.54
C ASP A 654 15.15 0.73 23.13
N ASP A 655 14.17 1.17 22.34
CA ASP A 655 12.75 1.11 22.68
C ASP A 655 12.30 -0.36 22.88
N LEU A 656 11.66 -0.63 24.01
CA LEU A 656 10.98 -1.90 24.27
C LEU A 656 9.64 -1.94 23.51
N THR A 657 9.29 -3.10 22.95
CA THR A 657 7.98 -3.31 22.29
C THR A 657 7.00 -3.99 23.24
N VAL A 658 5.76 -3.50 23.27
CA VAL A 658 4.65 -4.19 23.95
C VAL A 658 4.19 -5.37 23.09
N MET A 659 4.34 -6.58 23.61
CA MET A 659 3.97 -7.82 22.90
C MET A 659 2.55 -8.28 23.22
N GLU A 660 2.18 -8.20 24.50
CA GLU A 660 0.84 -8.48 25.00
C GLU A 660 0.52 -7.43 26.03
N GLY A 661 -0.66 -6.81 25.93
CA GLY A 661 -1.02 -5.75 26.86
C GLY A 661 -2.52 -5.69 27.10
N LEU A 662 -2.89 -5.46 28.36
CA LEU A 662 -4.25 -5.37 28.84
C LEU A 662 -4.45 -4.06 29.61
N PHE A 663 -5.57 -3.41 29.31
CA PHE A 663 -6.04 -2.22 29.97
C PHE A 663 -7.44 -2.43 30.52
N ASN A 664 -7.64 -2.04 31.77
CA ASN A 664 -8.95 -1.98 32.40
C ASN A 664 -9.22 -0.55 32.87
N LEU A 665 -10.40 -0.02 32.52
CA LEU A 665 -10.83 1.33 32.82
C LEU A 665 -11.80 1.32 34.01
N PHE A 666 -11.50 2.09 35.06
CA PHE A 666 -12.33 2.25 36.26
C PHE A 666 -12.73 0.92 36.93
N THR A 667 -11.77 0.02 37.18
CA THR A 667 -12.03 -1.17 38.02
C THR A 667 -12.23 -0.74 39.46
N GLU A 668 -13.22 -1.30 40.14
CA GLU A 668 -13.52 -1.00 41.56
C GLU A 668 -12.49 -1.65 42.49
N ASP A 669 -12.20 -1.00 43.61
CA ASP A 669 -11.47 -1.66 44.69
C ASP A 669 -12.38 -2.67 45.40
N PRO A 670 -11.90 -3.89 45.73
CA PRO A 670 -12.73 -4.89 46.41
C PRO A 670 -13.14 -4.53 47.84
N GLU A 671 -12.40 -3.61 48.49
CA GLU A 671 -12.56 -3.22 49.89
C GLU A 671 -13.14 -1.80 50.03
N ASP A 672 -13.06 -0.95 49.00
CA ASP A 672 -13.54 0.43 49.02
C ASP A 672 -14.26 0.86 47.72
N ASP A 673 -15.58 1.03 47.79
CA ASP A 673 -16.42 1.41 46.66
C ASP A 673 -16.17 2.85 46.17
N ASP A 674 -15.43 3.67 46.92
CA ASP A 674 -15.07 5.06 46.53
C ASP A 674 -13.73 5.12 45.78
N ILE A 675 -13.01 3.99 45.67
CA ILE A 675 -11.75 3.90 44.94
C ILE A 675 -11.97 3.25 43.57
N ARG A 676 -11.40 3.87 42.54
CA ARG A 676 -11.37 3.33 41.18
C ARG A 676 -9.95 3.27 40.65
N TYR A 677 -9.64 2.23 39.88
CA TYR A 677 -8.35 2.07 39.22
C TYR A 677 -8.44 2.10 37.70
N MET A 678 -7.41 2.66 37.06
CA MET A 678 -7.10 2.36 35.66
C MET A 678 -5.85 1.49 35.61
N LYS A 679 -5.97 0.23 35.21
CA LYS A 679 -4.90 -0.77 35.30
C LYS A 679 -4.25 -1.00 33.93
N TYR A 680 -2.92 -1.09 33.92
CA TYR A 680 -2.06 -1.26 32.76
C TYR A 680 -1.14 -2.46 33.02
N ASN A 681 -1.35 -3.54 32.28
CA ASN A 681 -0.59 -4.78 32.44
C ASN A 681 -0.02 -5.20 31.10
N MET A 682 1.30 -5.29 30.96
CA MET A 682 1.88 -5.60 29.66
C MET A 682 3.22 -6.34 29.73
N LYS A 683 3.43 -7.24 28.77
CA LYS A 683 4.70 -7.89 28.49
C LYS A 683 5.51 -7.03 27.52
N LEU A 684 6.72 -6.69 27.93
CA LEU A 684 7.68 -5.90 27.16
C LEU A 684 8.79 -6.80 26.66
N LYS A 685 9.29 -6.53 25.45
CA LYS A 685 10.44 -7.22 24.88
C LYS A 685 11.49 -6.23 24.41
N SER A 686 12.74 -6.48 24.78
CA SER A 686 13.90 -5.76 24.26
C SER A 686 14.41 -6.41 22.98
N GLU A 687 15.18 -5.67 22.21
CA GLU A 687 15.77 -6.17 20.97
C GLU A 687 16.70 -7.35 21.24
N GLU A 688 17.45 -7.31 22.34
CA GLU A 688 18.34 -8.40 22.78
C GLU A 688 17.60 -9.68 23.18
N GLY A 689 16.26 -9.64 23.22
CA GLY A 689 15.39 -10.75 23.54
C GLY A 689 15.11 -10.90 25.03
N LYS A 690 15.40 -9.89 25.86
CA LYS A 690 14.98 -9.88 27.27
C LYS A 690 13.50 -9.54 27.37
N SER A 691 12.83 -10.20 28.30
CA SER A 691 11.42 -9.96 28.59
C SER A 691 11.28 -9.26 29.94
N TYR A 692 10.36 -8.30 30.01
CA TYR A 692 9.99 -7.59 31.24
C TYR A 692 8.47 -7.57 31.38
N TYR A 693 7.98 -7.54 32.61
CA TYR A 693 6.57 -7.33 32.90
C TYR A 693 6.41 -5.93 33.46
N PHE A 694 5.43 -5.20 32.93
CA PHE A 694 5.04 -3.88 33.41
C PHE A 694 3.66 -4.00 34.04
N GLU A 695 3.58 -3.63 35.30
CA GLU A 695 2.32 -3.42 36.01
C GLU A 695 2.24 -1.94 36.36
N GLY A 696 1.12 -1.31 36.05
CA GLY A 696 0.86 0.05 36.48
C GLY A 696 -0.59 0.31 36.73
N TYR A 697 -0.85 1.27 37.62
CA TYR A 697 -2.21 1.70 37.90
C TYR A 697 -2.29 3.19 38.20
N LYS A 698 -3.40 3.80 37.79
CA LYS A 698 -3.86 5.10 38.29
C LYS A 698 -4.89 4.83 39.37
N VAL A 699 -4.84 5.59 40.46
CA VAL A 699 -5.85 5.54 41.54
C VAL A 699 -6.68 6.80 41.43
N ILE A 700 -7.98 6.66 41.59
CA ILE A 700 -8.94 7.76 41.55
C ILE A 700 -9.75 7.62 42.84
N HIS A 701 -9.63 8.62 43.71
CA HIS A 701 -10.29 8.69 45.01
C HIS A 701 -10.45 10.16 45.43
N ASP A 702 -11.40 10.47 46.31
CA ASP A 702 -11.61 11.84 46.80
C ASP A 702 -10.75 12.12 48.05
N ASP A 703 -9.67 12.88 47.87
CA ASP A 703 -8.85 13.42 48.94
C ASP A 703 -9.09 14.93 49.15
N PRO A 704 -8.83 15.47 50.35
CA PRO A 704 -8.91 16.92 50.57
C PRO A 704 -7.94 17.72 49.66
N GLY A 705 -8.41 18.30 48.54
CA GLY A 705 -7.58 19.11 47.64
C GLY A 705 -8.16 19.38 46.24
N PHE A 706 -7.30 19.83 45.30
CA PHE A 706 -7.56 19.80 43.84
C PHE A 706 -6.72 18.64 43.24
N ASP A 707 -7.11 17.40 43.53
CA ASP A 707 -6.43 16.14 43.26
C ASP A 707 -6.87 15.44 41.96
N LEU A 708 -8.09 15.68 41.47
CA LEU A 708 -8.63 15.08 40.23
C LEU A 708 -7.65 15.06 39.04
N TRP A 709 -6.90 16.15 38.85
CA TRP A 709 -5.88 16.19 37.80
C TRP A 709 -4.73 15.24 38.12
N ALA A 710 -4.20 15.23 39.34
CA ALA A 710 -3.13 14.33 39.74
C ALA A 710 -3.55 12.86 39.59
N ASP A 711 -4.76 12.50 40.03
CA ASP A 711 -5.27 11.14 40.04
C ASP A 711 -5.49 10.57 38.64
N THR A 712 -6.05 11.38 37.74
CA THR A 712 -6.25 10.98 36.34
C THR A 712 -4.96 11.00 35.51
N THR A 713 -3.90 11.65 36.01
CA THR A 713 -2.65 11.86 35.25
C THR A 713 -1.41 11.19 35.81
N THR A 714 -1.47 10.61 37.00
CA THR A 714 -0.33 9.94 37.67
C THR A 714 -0.49 8.43 37.58
N LEU A 715 0.55 7.75 37.10
CA LEU A 715 0.62 6.30 37.00
C LEU A 715 1.75 5.78 37.89
N PHE A 716 1.40 4.92 38.83
CA PHE A 716 2.36 4.17 39.63
C PHE A 716 2.77 2.93 38.87
N VAL A 717 4.07 2.65 38.81
CA VAL A 717 4.62 1.59 37.95
C VAL A 717 5.53 0.66 38.76
N THR A 718 5.36 -0.64 38.54
CA THR A 718 6.27 -1.72 38.96
C THR A 718 6.78 -2.43 37.72
N LEU A 719 8.09 -2.65 37.64
CA LEU A 719 8.73 -3.44 36.57
C LEU A 719 9.31 -4.72 37.14
N TYR A 720 9.20 -5.82 36.41
CA TYR A 720 9.65 -7.15 36.82
C TYR A 720 10.62 -7.77 35.81
N ASP A 721 11.55 -8.59 36.29
CA ASP A 721 12.53 -9.32 35.50
C ASP A 721 11.94 -10.66 35.01
N GLY A 722 11.00 -10.59 34.06
CA GLY A 722 10.30 -11.74 33.52
C GLY A 722 9.04 -11.38 32.75
N GLU A 723 8.18 -12.35 32.46
CA GLU A 723 6.97 -12.15 31.62
C GLU A 723 5.65 -12.09 32.40
N ASN A 724 5.72 -12.12 33.73
CA ASN A 724 4.56 -12.20 34.61
C ASN A 724 4.84 -11.48 35.95
N PRO A 725 3.81 -11.17 36.75
CA PRO A 725 3.97 -10.48 38.02
C PRO A 725 4.58 -11.33 39.14
N ASP A 726 4.73 -12.66 38.95
CA ASP A 726 5.41 -13.54 39.90
C ASP A 726 6.94 -13.47 39.79
N ALA A 727 7.45 -12.80 38.73
CA ALA A 727 8.86 -12.60 38.51
C ALA A 727 9.48 -11.65 39.57
N PRO A 728 10.81 -11.62 39.74
CA PRO A 728 11.45 -10.69 40.66
C PRO A 728 11.16 -9.23 40.29
N VAL A 729 10.76 -8.42 41.27
CA VAL A 729 10.58 -6.96 41.08
C VAL A 729 11.95 -6.33 40.81
N LEU A 730 12.08 -5.64 39.67
CA LEU A 730 13.25 -4.83 39.34
C LEU A 730 13.23 -3.51 40.09
N GLY A 731 12.08 -2.86 40.18
CA GLY A 731 11.94 -1.60 40.89
C GLY A 731 10.56 -0.99 40.72
N LYS A 732 10.44 0.27 41.16
CA LYS A 732 9.22 1.07 41.08
C LYS A 732 9.48 2.47 40.57
N GLY A 733 8.44 3.14 40.11
CA GLY A 733 8.51 4.51 39.61
C GLY A 733 7.15 5.17 39.45
N ILE A 734 7.17 6.42 39.00
CA ILE A 734 5.97 7.23 38.77
C ILE A 734 6.07 7.89 37.39
N LEU A 735 5.02 7.74 36.59
CA LEU A 735 4.85 8.43 35.32
C LEU A 735 3.72 9.46 35.41
N LYS A 736 3.83 10.54 34.65
CA LYS A 736 2.79 11.57 34.52
C LYS A 736 2.50 11.87 33.06
N ILE A 737 1.24 12.14 32.75
CA ILE A 737 0.88 12.73 31.47
C ILE A 737 1.06 14.25 31.52
N LYS A 738 1.74 14.80 30.52
CA LYS A 738 1.94 16.25 30.39
C LYS A 738 0.66 16.90 29.86
N PRO A 739 0.31 18.14 30.26
CA PRO A 739 -0.90 18.80 29.78
C PRO A 739 -1.02 18.89 28.24
N ASP A 740 0.09 19.11 27.54
CA ASP A 740 0.11 19.13 26.08
C ASP A 740 -0.09 17.73 25.46
N ASP A 741 0.39 16.67 26.10
CA ASP A 741 0.19 15.29 25.63
C ASP A 741 -1.26 14.84 25.88
N PHE A 742 -1.87 15.24 27.00
CA PHE A 742 -3.30 15.02 27.24
C PHE A 742 -4.17 15.71 26.17
N ARG A 743 -3.84 16.96 25.79
CA ARG A 743 -4.53 17.65 24.70
C ARG A 743 -4.44 16.88 23.37
N LYS A 744 -3.28 16.29 23.08
CA LYS A 744 -3.09 15.44 21.88
C LYS A 744 -3.90 14.15 21.96
N GLN A 745 -3.94 13.49 23.12
CA GLN A 745 -4.69 12.25 23.39
C GLN A 745 -6.19 12.43 23.11
N ILE A 746 -6.80 13.53 23.53
CA ILE A 746 -8.21 13.81 23.19
C ILE A 746 -8.43 13.78 21.66
N GLY A 747 -7.44 14.25 20.90
CA GLY A 747 -7.43 14.22 19.44
C GLY A 747 -7.11 12.85 18.81
N THR A 748 -6.82 11.81 19.58
CA THR A 748 -6.59 10.43 19.09
C THR A 748 -7.80 9.51 19.32
N VAL A 749 -8.77 9.92 20.16
CA VAL A 749 -10.00 9.17 20.42
C VAL A 749 -10.81 8.96 19.14
N LYS A 750 -10.93 7.69 18.72
CA LYS A 750 -11.62 7.24 17.50
C LYS A 750 -12.53 6.04 17.79
N ILE A 751 -13.74 6.03 17.22
CA ILE A 751 -14.61 4.86 17.21
C ILE A 751 -14.19 3.95 16.05
N THR A 752 -14.01 2.66 16.31
CA THR A 752 -13.61 1.64 15.33
C THR A 752 -14.82 0.77 14.94
N GLY A 753 -14.72 0.01 13.85
CA GLY A 753 -15.81 -0.89 13.41
C GLY A 753 -17.03 -0.21 12.77
N THR A 754 -17.04 1.12 12.58
CA THR A 754 -18.12 1.83 11.87
C THR A 754 -17.65 3.16 11.26
N ASP A 755 -18.06 3.43 10.03
CA ASP A 755 -17.83 4.72 9.35
C ASP A 755 -19.06 5.65 9.38
N LYS A 756 -20.14 5.25 10.05
CA LYS A 756 -21.35 6.07 10.14
C LYS A 756 -21.14 7.22 11.12
N ASN A 757 -21.24 8.46 10.63
CA ASN A 757 -21.09 9.67 11.45
C ASN A 757 -21.98 9.69 12.71
N MET A 758 -23.20 9.15 12.63
CA MET A 758 -24.12 9.07 13.77
C MET A 758 -23.61 8.13 14.86
N ASP A 759 -23.05 6.98 14.47
CA ASP A 759 -22.50 6.02 15.43
C ASP A 759 -21.22 6.58 16.05
N GLN A 760 -20.34 7.17 15.23
CA GLN A 760 -19.13 7.87 15.69
C GLN A 760 -19.45 8.89 16.79
N LEU A 761 -20.45 9.76 16.57
CA LEU A 761 -20.87 10.75 17.56
C LEU A 761 -21.50 10.10 18.79
N LYS A 762 -22.43 9.16 18.60
CA LYS A 762 -23.14 8.45 19.68
C LYS A 762 -22.17 7.79 20.65
N TYR A 763 -21.26 6.95 20.15
CA TYR A 763 -20.36 6.16 20.99
C TYR A 763 -19.26 7.01 21.62
N LYS A 764 -18.77 8.03 20.91
CA LYS A 764 -17.84 8.99 21.49
C LYS A 764 -18.48 9.77 22.63
N SER A 765 -19.74 10.20 22.47
CA SER A 765 -20.49 10.87 23.55
C SER A 765 -20.77 9.92 24.72
N LYS A 766 -21.12 8.65 24.47
CA LYS A 766 -21.28 7.64 25.54
C LYS A 766 -20.00 7.46 26.35
N PHE A 767 -18.86 7.31 25.68
CA PHE A 767 -17.56 7.15 26.35
C PHE A 767 -17.20 8.37 27.20
N ILE A 768 -17.33 9.58 26.65
CA ILE A 768 -17.07 10.84 27.40
C ILE A 768 -17.99 10.95 28.61
N LYS A 769 -19.27 10.60 28.43
CA LYS A 769 -20.26 10.63 29.50
C LYS A 769 -19.87 9.67 30.62
N PHE A 770 -19.62 8.40 30.31
CA PHE A 770 -19.19 7.39 31.28
C PHE A 770 -17.92 7.81 32.03
N PHE A 771 -16.93 8.35 31.32
CA PHE A 771 -15.70 8.83 31.92
C PHE A 771 -15.96 9.99 32.90
N SER A 772 -16.89 10.89 32.55
CA SER A 772 -17.27 12.00 33.43
C SER A 772 -18.10 11.53 34.63
N GLU A 773 -19.02 10.57 34.44
CA GLU A 773 -19.85 9.99 35.52
C GLU A 773 -18.98 9.29 36.55
N ASN A 774 -18.02 8.43 36.14
CA ASN A 774 -17.11 7.77 37.09
C ASN A 774 -16.22 8.75 37.86
N ILE A 775 -15.88 9.89 37.27
CA ILE A 775 -15.19 10.96 38.00
C ILE A 775 -16.14 11.62 39.00
N VAL A 776 -17.36 11.98 38.57
CA VAL A 776 -18.34 12.59 39.47
C VAL A 776 -18.66 11.66 40.64
N ASP A 777 -18.90 10.38 40.39
CA ASP A 777 -19.29 9.40 41.42
C ASP A 777 -18.23 9.22 42.52
N VAL A 778 -16.94 9.45 42.21
CA VAL A 778 -15.85 9.40 43.19
C VAL A 778 -15.73 10.70 43.99
N TYR A 779 -15.96 11.87 43.37
CA TYR A 779 -15.67 13.19 43.96
C TYR A 779 -16.91 13.99 44.43
N LEU A 780 -18.14 13.54 44.16
CA LEU A 780 -19.39 14.29 44.40
C LEU A 780 -20.54 13.37 44.83
#